data_AF-A0A6C1NMX2-F1
#
_entry.id   AF-A0A6C1NMX2-F1
#
_cell.length_a   1.000
_cell.length_b   1.000
_cell.length_c   1.000
_cell.angle_alpha   90.00
_cell.angle_beta   90.00
_cell.angle_gamma   90.00
#
_symmetry.space_group_name_H-M   'P 1'
#
loop_
_entity.id
_entity.type
_entity.pdbx_description
1 polymer ?
#
loop_
_entity_poly.entity_id
_entity_poly.type
_entity_poly.pdbx_seq_one_letter_code
_entity_poly.pdbx_strand_id
1 'polypeptide(L)'
;MADSAVVHHFTVDVEEHFQVSALEGWVDRGSWDRRPSRVVRATGRILDLLGERGVKGTFFVLGWVAERQPDLVRRIAAEGHEVASHGWDHRRVTMLEPAEFRRQVRDSRALLEEVSGMEVTGYRAPSFSIVPGREWALRILAEEGYRWDSSLYPVRRRGYGYPGARRDIHRLPRKDGGLVEVPPMTLRVGGMNLPAGGGGTFRQLPEGWTRAALRQCEARGRPGTFYIHPWEVDPEQPREEGLPLTTRIRHYRGLPRTLDRLARMLDRHAFGPVARSLSVLLLALGVLAGCVDRAPEGPVSERESPPAPLATCPAPGAGDVEVEVLAAGLEVVWGIGVLPDGRLLVAERPGRIRVVEGGELLDDPWVELDVEDREEAGLLGMVVDRGFEENGRVWVVSSHLRTGPLDGVPLVGPALRALRMRTAGDAGTPFVNRVHLLEEAADGSVEATVWVDGLPTNQIHAGGGLVQTPGGDLLLGLGDGMDPWRSQQPESLRGKLVRVPGGDTPPRDRRLRAPRDVEALGVRNSQGIQWIDPDSTVAVFIDHGPVGKDELNLLVEGGNYGWPAEAGVHPEPRFQPPLVEWTPALAPGGLAARPGTRAHPEHPDSATAWVAGLGGRALLEVRLGREAGGSWAAACQDTLVAGQDRFRAVVEAPGGGLLVGTSNRDGRGIAGEGDDRLLHVRWTNHDP
;
A
#
# COMPACT_ATOMS: atom_id res chain seq x y z
N MET A 1 -5.20 -42.65 29.02
CA MET A 1 -4.98 -41.28 28.48
C MET A 1 -6.13 -41.00 27.54
N ALA A 2 -7.12 -40.21 27.95
CA ALA A 2 -8.27 -39.90 27.12
C ALA A 2 -7.83 -38.99 25.98
N ASP A 3 -7.94 -39.49 24.75
CA ASP A 3 -7.63 -38.80 23.50
C ASP A 3 -8.53 -37.55 23.41
N SER A 4 -7.98 -36.35 23.63
CA SER A 4 -8.81 -35.14 23.63
C SER A 4 -9.23 -34.85 22.19
N ALA A 5 -10.47 -35.18 21.84
CA ALA A 5 -11.03 -34.93 20.52
C ALA A 5 -10.84 -33.46 20.10
N VAL A 6 -10.34 -33.23 18.87
CA VAL A 6 -10.16 -31.89 18.32
C VAL A 6 -11.52 -31.18 18.26
N VAL A 7 -11.61 -30.00 18.88
CA VAL A 7 -12.81 -29.15 18.83
C VAL A 7 -12.61 -28.11 17.72
N HIS A 8 -13.42 -28.17 16.67
CA HIS A 8 -13.39 -27.23 15.55
C HIS A 8 -14.10 -25.91 15.90
N HIS A 9 -13.90 -24.86 15.11
CA HIS A 9 -14.61 -23.59 15.34
C HIS A 9 -15.89 -23.53 14.51
N PHE A 10 -17.00 -23.21 15.16
CA PHE A 10 -18.25 -22.91 14.48
C PHE A 10 -18.45 -21.40 14.48
N THR A 11 -18.44 -20.80 13.29
CA THR A 11 -18.57 -19.35 13.16
C THR A 11 -19.72 -18.96 12.24
N VAL A 12 -20.29 -17.78 12.45
CA VAL A 12 -21.40 -17.23 11.67
C VAL A 12 -21.08 -15.81 11.26
N ASP A 13 -21.17 -15.50 9.96
CA ASP A 13 -21.02 -14.15 9.44
C ASP A 13 -22.42 -13.53 9.35
N VAL A 14 -22.80 -12.72 10.34
CA VAL A 14 -24.16 -12.22 10.54
C VAL A 14 -24.40 -11.01 9.64
N GLU A 15 -24.96 -11.31 8.48
CA GLU A 15 -25.31 -10.37 7.40
C GLU A 15 -26.70 -10.68 6.82
N GLU A 16 -27.33 -9.65 6.23
CA GLU A 16 -28.58 -9.80 5.49
C GLU A 16 -28.39 -10.47 4.13
N HIS A 17 -29.47 -11.06 3.62
CA HIS A 17 -29.47 -11.75 2.31
C HIS A 17 -29.10 -10.85 1.13
N PHE A 18 -29.26 -9.54 1.27
CA PHE A 18 -28.94 -8.55 0.24
C PHE A 18 -27.56 -7.90 0.41
N GLN A 19 -26.85 -8.16 1.51
CA GLN A 19 -25.54 -7.56 1.81
C GLN A 19 -24.38 -8.35 1.21
N VAL A 20 -24.63 -9.58 0.76
CA VAL A 20 -23.61 -10.44 0.12
C VAL A 20 -22.93 -9.77 -1.06
N SER A 21 -21.61 -9.92 -1.13
CA SER A 21 -20.82 -9.39 -2.25
C SER A 21 -21.16 -9.99 -3.64
N ALA A 22 -21.95 -11.07 -3.69
CA ALA A 22 -22.47 -11.61 -4.95
C ALA A 22 -23.60 -10.76 -5.55
N LEU A 23 -24.27 -9.94 -4.73
CA LEU A 23 -25.38 -9.07 -5.14
C LEU A 23 -24.98 -7.58 -5.17
N GLU A 24 -23.75 -7.23 -4.80
CA GLU A 24 -23.25 -5.84 -4.73
C GLU A 24 -23.42 -5.05 -6.04
N GLY A 25 -23.37 -5.71 -7.21
CA GLY A 25 -23.61 -5.08 -8.51
C GLY A 25 -25.09 -4.96 -8.93
N TRP A 26 -26.02 -5.46 -8.11
CA TRP A 26 -27.46 -5.55 -8.42
C TRP A 26 -28.35 -4.94 -7.34
N VAL A 27 -27.87 -4.90 -6.10
CA VAL A 27 -28.59 -4.31 -4.98
C VAL A 27 -27.89 -3.03 -4.54
N ASP A 28 -28.55 -1.91 -4.80
CA ASP A 28 -28.09 -0.61 -4.32
C ASP A 28 -28.12 -0.55 -2.79
N ARG A 29 -27.04 -0.02 -2.19
CA ARG A 29 -26.88 0.10 -0.74
C ARG A 29 -27.87 1.10 -0.13
N GLY A 30 -28.21 2.17 -0.85
CA GLY A 30 -29.22 3.14 -0.43
C GLY A 30 -30.64 2.56 -0.33
N SER A 31 -30.88 1.39 -0.94
CA SER A 31 -32.16 0.68 -0.85
C SER A 31 -32.32 -0.22 0.38
N TRP A 32 -31.25 -0.47 1.14
CA TRP A 32 -31.23 -1.51 2.17
C TRP A 32 -32.27 -1.34 3.27
N ASP A 33 -32.51 -0.11 3.75
CA ASP A 33 -33.49 0.16 4.82
C ASP A 33 -34.94 -0.14 4.43
N ARG A 34 -35.22 -0.28 3.13
CA ARG A 34 -36.56 -0.59 2.61
C ARG A 34 -36.74 -2.08 2.32
N ARG A 35 -35.67 -2.88 2.45
CA ARG A 35 -35.71 -4.30 2.12
C ARG A 35 -36.20 -5.12 3.32
N PRO A 36 -36.98 -6.19 3.10
CA PRO A 36 -37.40 -7.08 4.17
C PRO A 36 -36.19 -7.73 4.85
N SER A 37 -36.03 -7.44 6.14
CA SER A 37 -35.03 -8.08 7.00
C SER A 37 -35.36 -9.56 7.19
N ARG A 38 -34.36 -10.42 7.05
CA ARG A 38 -34.47 -11.86 7.32
C ARG A 38 -33.44 -12.34 8.34
N VAL A 39 -32.46 -11.51 8.69
CA VAL A 39 -31.32 -11.88 9.53
C VAL A 39 -31.74 -12.39 10.91
N VAL A 40 -32.77 -11.82 11.54
CA VAL A 40 -33.24 -12.23 12.88
C VAL A 40 -33.78 -13.66 12.86
N ARG A 41 -34.73 -13.96 11.96
CA ARG A 41 -35.30 -15.31 11.83
C ARG A 41 -34.25 -16.33 11.43
N ALA A 42 -33.38 -15.97 10.47
CA ALA A 42 -32.39 -16.88 9.94
C ALA A 42 -31.28 -17.20 10.96
N THR A 43 -30.79 -16.19 11.69
CA THR A 43 -29.83 -16.35 12.78
C THR A 43 -30.46 -17.12 13.94
N GLY A 44 -31.72 -16.84 14.28
CA GLY A 44 -32.48 -17.57 15.29
C GLY A 44 -32.51 -19.07 15.04
N ARG A 45 -32.73 -19.51 13.81
CA ARG A 45 -32.70 -20.94 13.44
C ARG A 45 -31.33 -21.59 13.65
N ILE A 46 -30.24 -20.83 13.49
CA ILE A 46 -28.89 -21.31 13.77
C ILE A 46 -28.69 -21.41 15.28
N LEU A 47 -29.08 -20.38 16.04
CA LEU A 47 -29.01 -20.37 17.50
C LEU A 47 -29.79 -21.54 18.11
N ASP A 48 -31.04 -21.75 17.68
CA ASP A 48 -31.88 -22.85 18.14
C ASP A 48 -31.19 -24.21 17.88
N LEU A 49 -30.66 -24.42 16.68
CA LEU A 49 -29.94 -25.65 16.31
C LEU A 49 -28.68 -25.87 17.17
N LEU A 50 -27.93 -24.81 17.45
CA LEU A 50 -26.74 -24.87 18.31
C LEU A 50 -27.14 -25.17 19.77
N GLY A 51 -28.21 -24.53 20.26
CA GLY A 51 -28.78 -24.72 21.59
C GLY A 51 -29.25 -26.15 21.83
N GLU A 52 -29.99 -26.73 20.87
CA GLU A 52 -30.41 -28.15 20.89
C GLU A 52 -29.25 -29.13 21.07
N ARG A 53 -28.04 -28.76 20.60
CA ARG A 53 -26.84 -29.60 20.63
C ARG A 53 -25.83 -29.19 21.69
N GLY A 54 -26.15 -28.17 22.49
CA GLY A 54 -25.23 -27.61 23.49
C GLY A 54 -23.92 -27.06 22.90
N VAL A 55 -23.93 -26.65 21.63
CA VAL A 55 -22.75 -26.11 20.93
C VAL A 55 -22.74 -24.59 21.07
N LYS A 56 -21.57 -24.02 21.35
CA LYS A 56 -21.33 -22.57 21.29
C LYS A 56 -20.50 -22.23 20.05
N GLY A 57 -20.57 -20.99 19.61
CA GLY A 57 -19.94 -20.55 18.36
C GLY A 57 -19.60 -19.06 18.42
N THR A 58 -18.90 -18.58 17.40
CA THR A 58 -18.48 -17.18 17.26
C THR A 58 -19.28 -16.49 16.16
N PHE A 59 -19.93 -15.39 16.48
CA PHE A 59 -20.79 -14.65 15.57
C PHE A 59 -20.08 -13.34 15.21
N PHE A 60 -19.63 -13.24 13.95
CA PHE A 60 -19.08 -12.01 13.38
C PHE A 60 -20.25 -11.14 12.92
N VAL A 61 -20.53 -10.05 13.63
CA VAL A 61 -21.71 -9.21 13.41
C VAL A 61 -21.33 -7.90 12.72
N LEU A 62 -22.11 -7.51 11.72
CA LEU A 62 -22.02 -6.19 11.10
C LEU A 62 -22.57 -5.10 12.04
N GLY A 63 -21.86 -3.97 12.14
CA GLY A 63 -22.36 -2.78 12.86
C GLY A 63 -23.74 -2.34 12.37
N TRP A 64 -23.97 -2.38 11.06
CA TRP A 64 -25.28 -2.07 10.45
C TRP A 64 -26.41 -2.98 10.96
N VAL A 65 -26.13 -4.27 11.18
CA VAL A 65 -27.10 -5.23 11.73
C VAL A 65 -27.28 -4.98 13.22
N ALA A 66 -26.20 -4.73 13.96
CA ALA A 66 -26.26 -4.44 15.40
C ALA A 66 -27.08 -3.18 15.70
N GLU A 67 -26.94 -2.14 14.88
CA GLU A 67 -27.69 -0.88 15.00
C GLU A 67 -29.20 -1.10 14.82
N ARG A 68 -29.59 -1.96 13.87
CA ARG A 68 -31.01 -2.17 13.51
C ARG A 68 -31.67 -3.31 14.27
N GLN A 69 -30.90 -4.30 14.70
CA GLN A 69 -31.35 -5.51 15.37
C GLN A 69 -30.57 -5.76 16.66
N PRO A 70 -30.52 -4.80 17.61
CA PRO A 70 -29.72 -4.94 18.83
C PRO A 70 -30.18 -6.12 19.70
N ASP A 71 -31.47 -6.44 19.69
CA ASP A 71 -32.01 -7.60 20.43
C ASP A 71 -31.48 -8.94 19.91
N LEU A 72 -31.16 -9.05 18.62
CA LEU A 72 -30.51 -10.23 18.08
C LEU A 72 -29.11 -10.40 18.67
N VAL A 73 -28.34 -9.32 18.77
CA VAL A 73 -26.97 -9.35 19.33
C VAL A 73 -27.01 -9.67 20.83
N ARG A 74 -27.95 -9.08 21.57
CA ARG A 74 -28.21 -9.43 22.97
C ARG A 74 -28.54 -10.90 23.14
N ARG A 75 -29.39 -11.46 22.26
CA ARG A 75 -29.74 -12.88 22.28
C ARG A 75 -28.51 -13.77 22.05
N ILE A 76 -27.68 -13.45 21.05
CA ILE A 76 -26.42 -14.18 20.77
C ILE A 76 -25.56 -14.24 22.03
N ALA A 77 -25.34 -13.09 22.68
CA ALA A 77 -24.54 -12.97 23.90
C ALA A 77 -25.18 -13.69 25.10
N ALA A 78 -26.49 -13.52 25.32
CA ALA A 78 -27.23 -14.14 26.42
C ALA A 78 -27.27 -15.67 26.33
N GLU A 79 -27.26 -16.21 25.12
CA GLU A 79 -27.11 -17.65 24.89
C GLU A 79 -25.65 -18.13 25.02
N GLY A 80 -24.70 -17.26 25.38
CA GLY A 80 -23.32 -17.63 25.69
C GLY A 80 -22.43 -17.87 24.46
N HIS A 81 -22.80 -17.32 23.31
CA HIS A 81 -21.96 -17.33 22.11
C HIS A 81 -20.97 -16.17 22.14
N GLU A 82 -19.83 -16.33 21.45
CA GLU A 82 -18.83 -15.27 21.31
C GLU A 82 -19.32 -14.25 20.27
N VAL A 83 -19.23 -12.95 20.58
CA VAL A 83 -19.52 -11.86 19.64
C VAL A 83 -18.19 -11.29 19.12
N ALA A 84 -18.07 -11.20 17.79
CA ALA A 84 -16.93 -10.66 17.07
C ALA A 84 -17.40 -9.64 16.02
N SER A 85 -16.50 -8.79 15.53
CA SER A 85 -16.83 -7.76 14.54
C SER A 85 -16.70 -8.27 13.11
N HIS A 86 -17.68 -7.94 12.27
CA HIS A 86 -17.63 -8.15 10.82
C HIS A 86 -17.46 -6.84 10.02
N GLY A 87 -17.04 -5.76 10.70
CA GLY A 87 -17.03 -4.41 10.13
C GLY A 87 -18.38 -3.72 10.25
N TRP A 88 -18.65 -2.72 9.40
CA TRP A 88 -19.88 -1.91 9.51
C TRP A 88 -20.99 -2.36 8.54
N ASP A 89 -20.78 -2.19 7.24
CA ASP A 89 -21.82 -2.32 6.20
C ASP A 89 -21.47 -3.36 5.12
N HIS A 90 -20.62 -4.34 5.41
CA HIS A 90 -20.17 -5.35 4.44
C HIS A 90 -19.32 -4.81 3.28
N ARG A 91 -18.81 -3.57 3.34
CA ARG A 91 -17.82 -3.13 2.35
C ARG A 91 -16.53 -3.94 2.50
N ARG A 92 -16.04 -4.43 1.36
CA ARG A 92 -14.75 -5.13 1.29
C ARG A 92 -13.63 -4.17 1.65
N VAL A 93 -12.65 -4.65 2.42
CA VAL A 93 -11.43 -3.91 2.79
C VAL A 93 -10.68 -3.42 1.55
N THR A 94 -10.78 -4.14 0.43
CA THR A 94 -10.22 -3.71 -0.86
C THR A 94 -10.80 -2.40 -1.41
N MET A 95 -11.95 -1.96 -0.90
CA MET A 95 -12.69 -0.77 -1.33
C MET A 95 -12.75 0.30 -0.23
N LEU A 96 -11.98 0.14 0.84
CA LEU A 96 -11.94 1.06 1.97
C LEU A 96 -10.55 1.68 2.06
N GLU A 97 -10.52 2.99 2.31
CA GLU A 97 -9.29 3.67 2.70
C GLU A 97 -8.96 3.37 4.16
N PRO A 98 -7.67 3.39 4.57
CA PRO A 98 -7.27 3.06 5.94
C PRO A 98 -8.00 3.84 7.03
N ALA A 99 -8.21 5.14 6.84
CA ALA A 99 -8.95 5.98 7.80
C ALA A 99 -10.43 5.60 7.90
N GLU A 100 -11.06 5.27 6.76
CA GLU A 100 -12.45 4.82 6.73
C GLU A 100 -12.59 3.46 7.41
N PHE A 101 -11.70 2.52 7.11
CA PHE A 101 -11.66 1.21 7.75
C PHE A 101 -11.47 1.34 9.26
N ARG A 102 -10.51 2.16 9.72
CA ARG A 102 -10.27 2.42 11.15
C ARG A 102 -11.54 2.89 11.85
N ARG A 103 -12.22 3.89 11.29
CA ARG A 103 -13.49 4.39 11.83
C ARG A 103 -14.53 3.26 11.88
N GLN A 104 -14.74 2.55 10.77
CA GLN A 104 -15.73 1.46 10.73
C GLN A 104 -15.48 0.36 11.77
N VAL A 105 -14.22 -0.07 11.96
CA VAL A 105 -13.92 -1.14 12.92
C VAL A 105 -13.96 -0.66 14.36
N ARG A 106 -13.63 0.62 14.64
CA ARG A 106 -13.79 1.25 15.95
C ARG A 106 -15.27 1.37 16.33
N ASP A 107 -16.08 1.94 15.44
CA ASP A 107 -17.49 2.19 15.68
C ASP A 107 -18.26 0.87 15.81
N SER A 108 -17.97 -0.10 14.92
CA SER A 108 -18.55 -1.44 15.00
C SER A 108 -18.18 -2.14 16.32
N ARG A 109 -16.92 -2.06 16.75
CA ARG A 109 -16.48 -2.64 18.03
C ARG A 109 -17.25 -2.02 19.20
N ALA A 110 -17.26 -0.69 19.29
CA ALA A 110 -17.89 0.03 20.39
C ALA A 110 -19.38 -0.30 20.50
N LEU A 111 -20.11 -0.28 19.37
CA LEU A 111 -21.54 -0.62 19.34
C LEU A 111 -21.80 -2.07 19.74
N LEU A 112 -20.99 -3.01 19.25
CA LEU A 112 -21.15 -4.42 19.60
C LEU A 112 -20.84 -4.68 21.08
N GLU A 113 -19.82 -4.03 21.65
CA GLU A 113 -19.52 -4.10 23.09
C GLU A 113 -20.67 -3.53 23.92
N GLU A 114 -21.23 -2.39 23.51
CA GLU A 114 -22.39 -1.76 24.16
C GLU A 114 -23.62 -2.68 24.15
N VAL A 115 -23.98 -3.23 22.97
CA VAL A 115 -25.21 -4.00 22.82
C VAL A 115 -25.08 -5.40 23.43
N SER A 116 -23.93 -6.05 23.29
CA SER A 116 -23.72 -7.43 23.78
C SER A 116 -23.33 -7.49 25.26
N GLY A 117 -22.75 -6.42 25.82
CA GLY A 117 -22.12 -6.45 27.15
C GLY A 117 -20.86 -7.31 27.23
N MET A 118 -20.30 -7.73 26.08
CA MET A 118 -19.10 -8.56 25.98
C MET A 118 -17.95 -7.77 25.36
N GLU A 119 -16.71 -8.04 25.76
CA GLU A 119 -15.53 -7.50 25.07
C GLU A 119 -15.42 -8.11 23.66
N VAL A 120 -15.28 -7.25 22.64
CA VAL A 120 -15.19 -7.69 21.25
C VAL A 120 -13.72 -7.68 20.83
N THR A 121 -13.12 -8.87 20.77
CA THR A 121 -11.68 -9.04 20.53
C THR A 121 -11.33 -9.64 19.17
N GLY A 122 -12.32 -10.17 18.45
CA GLY A 122 -12.15 -10.83 17.16
C GLY A 122 -12.70 -10.03 16.00
N TYR A 123 -12.05 -10.12 14.84
CA TYR A 123 -12.51 -9.52 13.60
C TYR A 123 -12.49 -10.51 12.43
N ARG A 124 -13.41 -10.34 11.47
CA ARG A 124 -13.35 -10.97 10.15
C ARG A 124 -13.80 -9.98 9.09
N ALA A 125 -13.02 -9.82 8.04
CA ALA A 125 -13.36 -8.94 6.93
C ALA A 125 -14.47 -9.52 6.06
N PRO A 126 -15.43 -8.69 5.61
CA PRO A 126 -16.41 -9.05 4.59
C PRO A 126 -15.74 -9.70 3.38
N SER A 127 -16.23 -10.86 2.97
CA SER A 127 -15.67 -11.66 1.88
C SER A 127 -14.19 -12.06 2.05
N PHE A 128 -13.60 -12.08 3.26
CA PHE A 128 -12.17 -12.36 3.46
C PHE A 128 -11.28 -11.41 2.64
N SER A 129 -11.64 -10.12 2.64
CA SER A 129 -11.06 -9.11 1.75
C SER A 129 -9.75 -8.49 2.23
N ILE A 130 -9.18 -8.97 3.34
CA ILE A 130 -7.76 -8.76 3.65
C ILE A 130 -6.95 -9.71 2.78
N VAL A 131 -6.54 -9.20 1.63
CA VAL A 131 -5.78 -9.89 0.57
C VAL A 131 -4.39 -9.27 0.46
N PRO A 132 -3.45 -9.87 -0.31
CA PRO A 132 -2.14 -9.28 -0.51
C PRO A 132 -2.21 -7.82 -0.96
N GLY A 133 -1.51 -6.93 -0.26
CA GLY A 133 -1.55 -5.47 -0.43
C GLY A 133 -2.61 -4.75 0.41
N ARG A 134 -3.31 -5.44 1.31
CA ARG A 134 -4.30 -4.87 2.25
C ARG A 134 -4.02 -5.25 3.71
N GLU A 135 -2.80 -5.71 4.01
CA GLU A 135 -2.34 -6.12 5.34
C GLU A 135 -2.33 -4.95 6.34
N TRP A 136 -2.34 -3.70 5.86
CA TRP A 136 -2.55 -2.51 6.68
C TRP A 136 -3.78 -2.60 7.58
N ALA A 137 -4.81 -3.34 7.16
CA ALA A 137 -6.01 -3.56 7.95
C ALA A 137 -5.72 -4.34 9.23
N LEU A 138 -4.80 -5.31 9.20
CA LEU A 138 -4.41 -6.12 10.36
C LEU A 138 -3.75 -5.26 11.44
N ARG A 139 -2.90 -4.31 11.04
CA ARG A 139 -2.30 -3.34 11.95
C ARG A 139 -3.37 -2.45 12.59
N ILE A 140 -4.28 -1.91 11.78
CA ILE A 140 -5.37 -1.06 12.30
C ILE A 140 -6.24 -1.83 13.28
N LEU A 141 -6.57 -3.09 13.00
CA LEU A 141 -7.31 -3.93 13.94
C LEU A 141 -6.57 -4.05 15.28
N ALA A 142 -5.26 -4.29 15.27
CA ALA A 142 -4.49 -4.34 16.52
C ALA A 142 -4.48 -3.00 17.28
N GLU A 143 -4.31 -1.88 16.57
CA GLU A 143 -4.34 -0.53 17.16
C GLU A 143 -5.71 -0.19 17.76
N GLU A 144 -6.79 -0.63 17.11
CA GLU A 144 -8.17 -0.47 17.59
C GLU A 144 -8.55 -1.54 18.63
N GLY A 145 -7.58 -2.30 19.15
CA GLY A 145 -7.71 -3.18 20.31
C GLY A 145 -8.27 -4.58 20.02
N TYR A 146 -8.39 -4.97 18.75
CA TYR A 146 -8.63 -6.37 18.40
C TYR A 146 -7.40 -7.22 18.75
N ARG A 147 -7.64 -8.49 19.11
CA ARG A 147 -6.58 -9.44 19.54
C ARG A 147 -6.35 -10.56 18.53
N TRP A 148 -7.34 -10.85 17.69
CA TRP A 148 -7.26 -11.89 16.68
C TRP A 148 -8.09 -11.56 15.42
N ASP A 149 -7.64 -12.06 14.28
CA ASP A 149 -8.28 -11.91 12.97
C ASP A 149 -8.64 -13.28 12.37
N SER A 150 -9.63 -13.32 11.49
CA SER A 150 -10.04 -14.50 10.73
C SER A 150 -10.28 -14.15 9.26
N SER A 151 -9.48 -13.25 8.70
CA SER A 151 -9.66 -12.71 7.35
C SER A 151 -8.72 -13.31 6.32
N LEU A 152 -7.58 -13.90 6.71
CA LEU A 152 -6.59 -14.41 5.77
C LEU A 152 -6.97 -15.82 5.29
N TYR A 153 -7.79 -15.89 4.25
CA TYR A 153 -8.26 -17.19 3.74
C TYR A 153 -7.20 -17.87 2.85
N PRO A 154 -6.54 -18.99 3.25
CA PRO A 154 -5.42 -19.61 2.52
C PRO A 154 -5.82 -20.33 1.23
N VAL A 155 -6.44 -19.62 0.28
CA VAL A 155 -6.89 -20.12 -1.03
C VAL A 155 -6.48 -19.15 -2.13
N ARG A 156 -6.36 -19.65 -3.36
CA ARG A 156 -6.11 -18.84 -4.54
C ARG A 156 -7.42 -18.55 -5.27
N ARG A 157 -8.05 -17.41 -4.98
CA ARG A 157 -9.26 -16.95 -5.69
C ARG A 157 -9.17 -15.45 -6.01
N ARG A 158 -9.85 -15.04 -7.09
CA ARG A 158 -9.92 -13.63 -7.50
C ARG A 158 -10.95 -12.91 -6.64
N GLY A 159 -10.60 -11.75 -6.10
CA GLY A 159 -11.48 -10.90 -5.28
C GLY A 159 -11.52 -11.24 -3.79
N TYR A 160 -10.87 -12.33 -3.37
CA TYR A 160 -10.60 -12.71 -1.97
C TYR A 160 -9.66 -13.92 -1.90
N GLY A 161 -8.99 -14.10 -0.77
CA GLY A 161 -8.05 -15.19 -0.54
C GLY A 161 -6.58 -14.76 -0.57
N TYR A 162 -5.79 -15.46 0.23
CA TYR A 162 -4.39 -15.16 0.55
C TYR A 162 -3.55 -16.42 0.34
N PRO A 163 -3.05 -16.70 -0.89
CA PRO A 163 -2.42 -17.97 -1.25
C PRO A 163 -1.20 -18.38 -0.40
N GLY A 164 -0.52 -17.40 0.21
CA GLY A 164 0.63 -17.62 1.09
C GLY A 164 0.30 -17.78 2.58
N ALA A 165 -0.98 -17.67 2.97
CA ALA A 165 -1.37 -17.71 4.37
C ALA A 165 -1.22 -19.13 4.93
N ARG A 166 -0.86 -19.23 6.22
CA ARG A 166 -0.84 -20.52 6.90
C ARG A 166 -2.28 -21.03 7.06
N ARG A 167 -2.43 -22.35 7.17
CA ARG A 167 -3.74 -23.02 7.31
C ARG A 167 -4.21 -23.19 8.74
N ASP A 168 -3.32 -22.96 9.69
CA ASP A 168 -3.54 -23.17 11.13
C ASP A 168 -3.42 -21.86 11.89
N ILE A 169 -3.95 -21.83 13.11
CA ILE A 169 -3.82 -20.69 14.02
C ILE A 169 -2.34 -20.33 14.20
N HIS A 170 -2.01 -19.07 14.01
CA HIS A 170 -0.64 -18.58 14.17
C HIS A 170 -0.64 -17.12 14.57
N ARG A 171 0.40 -16.67 15.26
CA ARG A 171 0.61 -15.25 15.51
C ARG A 171 1.17 -14.61 14.25
N LEU A 172 0.58 -13.50 13.84
CA LEU A 172 1.08 -12.67 12.75
C LEU A 172 2.35 -11.92 13.20
N PRO A 173 3.23 -11.55 12.27
CA PRO A 173 4.36 -10.67 12.55
C PRO A 173 3.93 -9.40 13.29
N ARG A 174 4.78 -8.85 14.17
CA ARG A 174 4.45 -7.60 14.90
C ARG A 174 4.17 -6.41 13.96
N LYS A 175 4.79 -6.39 12.77
CA LYS A 175 4.51 -5.39 11.71
C LYS A 175 3.05 -5.41 11.22
N ASP A 176 2.37 -6.55 11.34
CA ASP A 176 0.96 -6.74 10.97
C ASP A 176 0.05 -6.62 12.22
N GLY A 177 0.50 -5.92 13.25
CA GLY A 177 -0.22 -5.73 14.52
C GLY A 177 -0.02 -6.86 15.54
N GLY A 178 0.67 -7.95 15.18
CA GLY A 178 0.95 -9.06 16.10
C GLY A 178 -0.28 -9.86 16.54
N LEU A 179 -1.41 -9.70 15.84
CA LEU A 179 -2.66 -10.42 16.09
C LEU A 179 -2.47 -11.94 15.98
N VAL A 180 -3.36 -12.69 16.61
CA VAL A 180 -3.48 -14.12 16.29
C VAL A 180 -4.39 -14.28 15.06
N GLU A 181 -3.87 -14.84 13.98
CA GLU A 181 -4.68 -15.19 12.82
C GLU A 181 -5.32 -16.57 13.01
N VAL A 182 -6.61 -16.65 12.71
CA VAL A 182 -7.45 -17.85 12.75
C VAL A 182 -8.01 -18.12 11.34
N PRO A 183 -7.25 -18.80 10.46
CA PRO A 183 -7.63 -18.96 9.07
C PRO A 183 -8.91 -19.80 8.90
N PRO A 184 -9.78 -19.48 7.92
CA PRO A 184 -10.86 -20.36 7.51
C PRO A 184 -10.33 -21.70 6.98
N MET A 185 -11.05 -22.79 7.28
CA MET A 185 -10.63 -24.14 6.90
C MET A 185 -10.51 -24.32 5.37
N THR A 186 -9.53 -25.12 4.97
CA THR A 186 -9.29 -25.52 3.57
C THR A 186 -9.08 -27.02 3.45
N LEU A 187 -9.45 -27.58 2.30
CA LEU A 187 -9.12 -28.96 1.92
C LEU A 187 -7.84 -28.95 1.07
N ARG A 188 -6.80 -29.65 1.51
CA ARG A 188 -5.55 -29.78 0.73
C ARG A 188 -5.65 -30.96 -0.22
N VAL A 189 -5.55 -30.71 -1.53
CA VAL A 189 -5.52 -31.74 -2.57
C VAL A 189 -4.40 -31.42 -3.55
N GLY A 190 -3.48 -32.37 -3.80
CA GLY A 190 -2.41 -32.22 -4.79
C GLY A 190 -1.54 -30.97 -4.59
N GLY A 191 -1.23 -30.60 -3.34
CA GLY A 191 -0.44 -29.39 -3.06
C GLY A 191 -1.21 -28.07 -3.19
N MET A 192 -2.52 -28.11 -3.45
CA MET A 192 -3.38 -26.92 -3.51
C MET A 192 -4.32 -26.85 -2.32
N ASN A 193 -4.59 -25.63 -1.84
CA ASN A 193 -5.62 -25.39 -0.83
C ASN A 193 -6.93 -25.02 -1.52
N LEU A 194 -7.93 -25.88 -1.38
CA LEU A 194 -9.27 -25.67 -1.91
C LEU A 194 -10.19 -25.12 -0.82
N PRO A 195 -11.12 -24.20 -1.16
CA PRO A 195 -12.06 -23.70 -0.18
C PRO A 195 -12.94 -24.82 0.38
N ALA A 196 -12.98 -24.93 1.71
CA ALA A 196 -13.81 -25.92 2.41
C ALA A 196 -14.38 -25.38 3.73
N GLY A 197 -14.13 -24.10 4.03
CA GLY A 197 -14.44 -23.49 5.31
C GLY A 197 -15.92 -23.22 5.51
N GLY A 198 -16.74 -23.31 4.46
CA GLY A 198 -18.16 -23.00 4.60
C GLY A 198 -18.76 -22.29 3.40
N GLY A 199 -19.83 -21.55 3.66
CA GLY A 199 -20.52 -20.73 2.67
C GLY A 199 -20.98 -21.49 1.44
N GLY A 200 -20.74 -20.89 0.27
CA GLY A 200 -21.11 -21.47 -1.02
C GLY A 200 -20.53 -22.86 -1.29
N THR A 201 -19.38 -23.23 -0.70
CA THR A 201 -18.83 -24.59 -0.87
C THR A 201 -19.61 -25.64 -0.09
N PHE A 202 -19.99 -25.33 1.15
CA PHE A 202 -20.80 -26.22 1.98
C PHE A 202 -22.17 -26.47 1.34
N ARG A 203 -22.79 -25.45 0.76
CA ARG A 203 -24.11 -25.58 0.18
C ARG A 203 -24.13 -26.24 -1.21
N GLN A 204 -23.09 -26.03 -2.02
CA GLN A 204 -23.07 -26.49 -3.42
C GLN A 204 -22.36 -27.83 -3.63
N LEU A 205 -21.33 -28.15 -2.84
CA LEU A 205 -20.55 -29.38 -2.98
C LEU A 205 -21.07 -30.50 -2.07
N PRO A 206 -20.81 -31.79 -2.36
CA PRO A 206 -21.24 -32.91 -1.52
C PRO A 206 -20.72 -32.85 -0.08
N GLU A 207 -21.44 -33.45 0.87
CA GLU A 207 -21.10 -33.48 2.30
C GLU A 207 -19.71 -34.07 2.58
N GLY A 208 -19.26 -35.01 1.73
CA GLY A 208 -17.93 -35.59 1.79
C GLY A 208 -16.79 -34.57 1.66
N TRP A 209 -17.02 -33.42 1.00
CA TRP A 209 -16.01 -32.37 0.84
C TRP A 209 -15.63 -31.71 2.17
N THR A 210 -16.64 -31.21 2.89
CA THR A 210 -16.47 -30.60 4.22
C THR A 210 -15.95 -31.62 5.21
N ARG A 211 -16.48 -32.85 5.18
CA ARG A 211 -16.03 -33.94 6.04
C ARG A 211 -14.56 -34.30 5.80
N ALA A 212 -14.10 -34.33 4.55
CA ALA A 212 -12.71 -34.58 4.24
C ALA A 212 -11.79 -33.47 4.80
N ALA A 213 -12.24 -32.22 4.75
CA ALA A 213 -11.47 -31.09 5.30
C ALA A 213 -11.37 -31.17 6.83
N LEU A 214 -12.48 -31.45 7.52
CA LEU A 214 -12.51 -31.63 8.99
C LEU A 214 -11.60 -32.79 9.40
N ARG A 215 -11.68 -33.93 8.71
CA ARG A 215 -10.77 -35.08 8.95
C ARG A 215 -9.30 -34.73 8.72
N GLN A 216 -8.99 -33.89 7.74
CA GLN A 216 -7.63 -33.39 7.53
C GLN A 216 -7.15 -32.49 8.67
N CYS A 217 -8.05 -31.77 9.34
CA CYS A 217 -7.74 -30.99 10.53
C CYS A 217 -7.54 -31.90 11.74
N GLU A 218 -8.44 -32.85 11.97
CA GLU A 218 -8.36 -33.87 13.03
C GLU A 218 -7.06 -34.68 12.95
N ALA A 219 -6.70 -35.16 11.76
CA ALA A 219 -5.46 -35.91 11.53
C ALA A 219 -4.18 -35.11 11.83
N ARG A 220 -4.26 -33.77 11.86
CA ARG A 220 -3.15 -32.88 12.21
C ARG A 220 -3.21 -32.41 13.67
N GLY A 221 -4.23 -32.81 14.43
CA GLY A 221 -4.47 -32.31 15.79
C GLY A 221 -4.74 -30.80 15.82
N ARG A 222 -5.27 -30.21 14.74
CA ARG A 222 -5.52 -28.76 14.62
C ARG A 222 -7.01 -28.50 14.38
N PRO A 223 -7.62 -27.46 14.98
CA PRO A 223 -9.01 -27.13 14.71
C PRO A 223 -9.19 -26.60 13.28
N GLY A 224 -10.33 -26.91 12.66
CA GLY A 224 -10.77 -26.26 11.42
C GLY A 224 -11.78 -25.15 11.74
N THR A 225 -11.65 -23.99 11.10
CA THR A 225 -12.60 -22.88 11.25
C THR A 225 -13.69 -22.97 10.19
N PHE A 226 -14.92 -23.32 10.61
CA PHE A 226 -16.11 -23.36 9.76
C PHE A 226 -16.88 -22.04 9.84
N TYR A 227 -17.46 -21.58 8.73
CA TYR A 227 -18.33 -20.40 8.67
C TYR A 227 -19.61 -20.64 7.86
N ILE A 228 -20.67 -19.92 8.19
CA ILE A 228 -21.94 -19.90 7.45
C ILE A 228 -22.58 -18.53 7.59
N HIS A 229 -23.43 -18.13 6.65
CA HIS A 229 -24.22 -16.91 6.77
C HIS A 229 -25.68 -17.25 7.13
N PRO A 230 -26.39 -16.40 7.90
CA PRO A 230 -27.79 -16.62 8.23
C PRO A 230 -28.66 -16.88 6.99
N TRP A 231 -28.50 -16.09 5.93
CA TRP A 231 -29.28 -16.25 4.71
C TRP A 231 -29.11 -17.63 4.05
N GLU A 232 -28.03 -18.37 4.32
CA GLU A 232 -27.80 -19.70 3.72
C GLU A 232 -28.71 -20.80 4.28
N VAL A 233 -29.33 -20.57 5.43
CA VAL A 233 -30.34 -21.45 6.03
C VAL A 233 -31.78 -20.98 5.78
N ASP A 234 -31.98 -19.87 5.06
CA ASP A 234 -33.30 -19.32 4.75
C ASP A 234 -33.73 -19.58 3.29
N PRO A 235 -34.46 -20.68 3.00
CA PRO A 235 -34.93 -20.98 1.65
C PRO A 235 -36.02 -20.02 1.15
N GLU A 236 -36.63 -19.24 2.05
CA GLU A 236 -37.73 -18.31 1.77
C GLU A 236 -37.23 -16.87 1.56
N GLN A 237 -35.92 -16.63 1.53
CA GLN A 237 -35.38 -15.30 1.31
C GLN A 237 -35.85 -14.73 -0.06
N PRO A 238 -36.05 -13.40 -0.15
CA PRO A 238 -36.40 -12.74 -1.41
C PRO A 238 -35.45 -13.10 -2.57
N ARG A 239 -35.99 -13.15 -3.78
CA ARG A 239 -35.22 -13.44 -5.00
C ARG A 239 -35.07 -12.21 -5.85
N GLU A 240 -33.83 -11.83 -6.15
CA GLU A 240 -33.56 -10.70 -7.04
C GLU A 240 -33.84 -11.08 -8.50
N GLU A 241 -34.48 -10.17 -9.22
CA GLU A 241 -34.74 -10.28 -10.65
C GLU A 241 -33.52 -9.87 -11.48
N GLY A 242 -33.43 -10.35 -12.72
CA GLY A 242 -32.35 -9.94 -13.65
C GLY A 242 -30.95 -10.47 -13.34
N LEU A 243 -30.77 -11.35 -12.33
CA LEU A 243 -29.47 -11.92 -12.00
C LEU A 243 -28.96 -12.88 -13.10
N PRO A 244 -27.65 -12.82 -13.44
CA PRO A 244 -27.02 -13.85 -14.25
C PRO A 244 -27.22 -15.25 -13.66
N LEU A 245 -27.35 -16.27 -14.52
CA LEU A 245 -27.58 -17.66 -14.10
C LEU A 245 -26.52 -18.13 -13.09
N THR A 246 -25.26 -17.73 -13.27
CA THR A 246 -24.14 -18.08 -12.39
C THR A 246 -24.30 -17.49 -10.99
N THR A 247 -24.69 -16.22 -10.87
CA THR A 247 -24.99 -15.55 -9.59
C THR A 247 -26.19 -16.20 -8.92
N ARG A 248 -27.27 -16.47 -9.68
CA ARG A 248 -28.47 -17.12 -9.18
C ARG A 248 -28.19 -18.53 -8.63
N ILE A 249 -27.40 -19.33 -9.34
CA ILE A 249 -26.97 -20.65 -8.87
C ILE A 249 -26.13 -20.50 -7.60
N ARG A 250 -25.12 -19.63 -7.60
CA ARG A 250 -24.22 -19.44 -6.46
C ARG A 250 -24.98 -18.99 -5.20
N HIS A 251 -26.00 -18.14 -5.35
CA HIS A 251 -26.72 -17.57 -4.22
C HIS A 251 -27.89 -18.47 -3.75
N TYR A 252 -28.70 -19.06 -4.63
CA TYR A 252 -29.90 -19.80 -4.19
C TYR A 252 -29.80 -21.34 -4.18
N ARG A 253 -28.84 -21.95 -4.87
CA ARG A 253 -28.78 -23.43 -4.98
C ARG A 253 -28.52 -24.08 -3.62
N GLY A 254 -29.37 -25.00 -3.19
CA GLY A 254 -29.12 -25.85 -2.01
C GLY A 254 -29.58 -25.28 -0.67
N LEU A 255 -30.16 -24.07 -0.62
CA LEU A 255 -30.67 -23.45 0.61
C LEU A 255 -31.59 -24.36 1.44
N PRO A 256 -32.57 -25.11 0.86
CA PRO A 256 -33.49 -25.93 1.65
C PRO A 256 -32.82 -27.06 2.43
N ARG A 257 -31.60 -27.47 2.04
CA ARG A 257 -30.88 -28.61 2.63
C ARG A 257 -29.79 -28.18 3.62
N THR A 258 -29.50 -26.88 3.72
CA THR A 258 -28.34 -26.39 4.46
C THR A 258 -28.47 -26.65 5.95
N LEU A 259 -29.64 -26.38 6.55
CA LEU A 259 -29.86 -26.53 8.00
C LEU A 259 -29.73 -28.00 8.44
N ASP A 260 -30.37 -28.94 7.72
CA ASP A 260 -30.26 -30.37 8.03
C ASP A 260 -28.82 -30.89 7.89
N ARG A 261 -28.07 -30.35 6.93
CA ARG A 261 -26.67 -30.71 6.74
C ARG A 261 -25.79 -30.15 7.86
N LEU A 262 -26.11 -28.96 8.35
CA LEU A 262 -25.47 -28.35 9.51
C LEU A 262 -25.69 -29.22 10.75
N ALA A 263 -26.93 -29.64 10.99
CA ALA A 263 -27.30 -30.56 12.06
C ALA A 263 -26.45 -31.84 12.02
N ARG A 264 -26.39 -32.52 10.86
CA ARG A 264 -25.57 -33.74 10.70
C ARG A 264 -24.07 -33.49 10.88
N MET A 265 -23.56 -32.31 10.56
CA MET A 265 -22.14 -31.97 10.76
C MET A 265 -21.85 -31.79 12.25
N LEU A 266 -22.73 -31.09 12.98
CA LEU A 266 -22.62 -30.90 14.43
C LEU A 266 -22.76 -32.22 15.20
N ASP A 267 -23.55 -33.17 14.71
CA ASP A 267 -23.69 -34.49 15.33
C ASP A 267 -22.44 -35.37 15.17
N ARG A 268 -21.56 -35.06 14.20
CA ARG A 268 -20.41 -35.89 13.83
C ARG A 268 -19.07 -35.36 14.33
N HIS A 269 -18.97 -34.06 14.57
CA HIS A 269 -17.71 -33.41 14.91
C HIS A 269 -17.95 -32.43 16.06
N ALA A 270 -16.97 -32.30 16.95
CA ALA A 270 -17.05 -31.36 18.05
C ALA A 270 -16.78 -29.93 17.56
N PHE A 271 -17.61 -28.98 18.01
CA PHE A 271 -17.49 -27.56 17.67
C PHE A 271 -17.53 -26.67 18.92
N GLY A 272 -16.93 -25.49 18.81
CA GLY A 272 -16.93 -24.46 19.84
C GLY A 272 -16.65 -23.06 19.26
N PRO A 273 -16.64 -22.03 20.12
CA PRO A 273 -16.20 -20.69 19.75
C PRO A 273 -14.68 -20.63 19.58
N VAL A 274 -14.19 -19.67 18.80
CA VAL A 274 -12.76 -19.44 18.57
C VAL A 274 -12.02 -19.13 19.87
N ALA A 275 -12.63 -18.34 20.77
CA ALA A 275 -12.08 -18.02 22.08
C ALA A 275 -11.56 -19.26 22.85
N ARG A 276 -12.26 -20.41 22.75
CA ARG A 276 -11.86 -21.66 23.43
C ARG A 276 -10.45 -22.11 23.03
N SER A 277 -10.10 -22.02 21.75
CA SER A 277 -8.78 -22.41 21.25
C SER A 277 -7.69 -21.41 21.61
N LEU A 278 -8.04 -20.11 21.74
CA LEU A 278 -7.12 -19.06 22.14
C LEU A 278 -6.79 -19.11 23.64
N SER A 279 -7.76 -19.47 24.49
CA SER A 279 -7.54 -19.65 25.94
C SER A 279 -6.59 -20.82 26.25
N VAL A 280 -6.63 -21.90 25.47
CA VAL A 280 -5.72 -23.06 25.63
C VAL A 280 -4.29 -22.70 25.24
N LEU A 281 -4.10 -21.83 24.24
CA LEU A 281 -2.77 -21.34 23.84
C LEU A 281 -2.11 -20.48 24.95
N LEU A 282 -2.90 -19.71 25.69
CA LEU A 282 -2.44 -18.89 26.82
C LEU A 282 -2.09 -19.75 28.05
N LEU A 283 -2.85 -20.82 28.31
CA LEU A 283 -2.53 -21.79 29.38
C LEU A 283 -1.26 -22.60 29.07
N ALA A 284 -1.01 -22.96 27.82
CA ALA A 284 0.22 -23.65 27.40
C ALA A 284 1.48 -22.77 27.55
N LEU A 285 1.33 -21.44 27.46
CA LEU A 285 2.42 -20.47 27.69
C LEU A 285 2.59 -20.12 29.18
N GLY A 286 1.52 -20.17 29.98
CA GLY A 286 1.56 -19.89 31.42
C GLY A 286 2.19 -20.98 32.28
N VAL A 287 2.18 -22.25 31.83
CA VAL A 287 2.75 -23.39 32.59
C VAL A 287 4.29 -23.45 32.53
N LEU A 288 4.93 -22.77 31.57
CA LEU A 288 6.39 -22.71 31.45
C LEU A 288 7.04 -21.62 32.33
N ALA A 289 6.26 -20.75 32.99
CA ALA A 289 6.77 -19.69 33.87
C ALA A 289 7.11 -20.16 35.30
N GLY A 290 6.97 -21.46 35.60
CA GLY A 290 7.00 -22.01 36.96
C GLY A 290 8.31 -22.66 37.44
N CYS A 291 9.39 -22.66 36.67
CA CYS A 291 10.68 -23.23 37.11
C CYS A 291 11.81 -22.23 36.84
N VAL A 292 12.04 -21.33 37.78
CA VAL A 292 13.25 -20.52 37.85
C VAL A 292 14.28 -21.31 38.66
N ASP A 293 15.28 -21.85 37.98
CA ASP A 293 16.61 -22.05 38.56
C ASP A 293 17.62 -21.36 37.65
N ARG A 294 18.44 -20.50 38.28
CA ARG A 294 19.48 -19.69 37.64
C ARG A 294 20.58 -20.58 37.06
N ALA A 295 20.88 -20.40 35.79
CA ALA A 295 22.11 -20.85 35.14
C ALA A 295 22.81 -19.63 34.48
N PRO A 296 24.16 -19.64 34.40
CA PRO A 296 24.96 -18.43 34.33
C PRO A 296 24.94 -17.77 32.95
N GLU A 297 25.00 -16.44 32.95
CA GLU A 297 25.12 -15.59 31.77
C GLU A 297 26.44 -15.88 31.04
N GLY A 298 26.33 -16.53 29.88
CA GLY A 298 27.33 -16.41 28.82
C GLY A 298 27.04 -15.15 28.00
N PRO A 299 28.05 -14.49 27.41
CA PRO A 299 27.85 -13.21 26.76
C PRO A 299 26.97 -13.39 25.53
N VAL A 300 25.75 -12.86 25.63
CA VAL A 300 24.88 -12.66 24.49
C VAL A 300 25.49 -11.52 23.69
N SER A 301 25.97 -11.82 22.48
CA SER A 301 26.28 -10.82 21.47
C SER A 301 25.06 -9.93 21.28
N GLU A 302 25.18 -8.66 21.69
CA GLU A 302 24.28 -7.60 21.27
C GLU A 302 24.10 -7.68 19.76
N ARG A 303 22.86 -7.87 19.30
CA ARG A 303 22.45 -7.56 17.92
C ARG A 303 21.10 -6.84 17.99
N GLU A 304 21.29 -5.55 18.20
CA GLU A 304 20.50 -4.37 17.85
C GLU A 304 18.97 -4.49 17.75
N SER A 305 18.35 -3.68 18.61
CA SER A 305 16.99 -3.16 18.49
C SER A 305 16.76 -2.54 17.09
N PRO A 306 15.50 -2.34 16.63
CA PRO A 306 15.27 -1.44 15.49
C PRO A 306 16.05 -0.14 15.70
N PRO A 307 16.64 0.46 14.66
CA PRO A 307 17.39 1.70 14.81
C PRO A 307 16.49 2.71 15.54
N ALA A 308 17.10 3.44 16.47
CA ALA A 308 16.39 4.52 17.14
C ALA A 308 15.80 5.45 16.06
N PRO A 309 14.59 5.99 16.25
CA PRO A 309 14.11 7.09 15.42
C PRO A 309 15.21 8.15 15.34
N LEU A 310 15.45 8.69 14.15
CA LEU A 310 16.43 9.77 14.00
C LEU A 310 16.13 10.87 15.01
N ALA A 311 17.17 11.30 15.71
CA ALA A 311 17.03 12.41 16.65
C ALA A 311 16.58 13.67 15.90
N THR A 312 15.85 14.54 16.59
CA THR A 312 15.59 15.90 16.09
C THR A 312 16.92 16.63 15.94
N CYS A 313 17.07 17.41 14.87
CA CYS A 313 18.30 18.13 14.65
C CYS A 313 18.61 19.15 15.76
N PRO A 314 19.86 19.23 16.27
CA PRO A 314 20.25 20.28 17.21
C PRO A 314 20.10 21.67 16.58
N ALA A 315 19.68 22.67 17.38
CA ALA A 315 19.64 24.08 16.95
C ALA A 315 21.06 24.68 16.77
N PRO A 316 21.26 25.66 15.87
CA PRO A 316 20.26 26.45 15.16
C PRO A 316 20.12 26.03 13.69
N GLY A 317 18.90 25.71 13.27
CA GLY A 317 18.61 25.38 11.87
C GLY A 317 17.13 25.12 11.61
N ALA A 318 16.34 24.84 12.63
CA ALA A 318 14.93 25.24 12.64
C ALA A 318 14.84 26.69 13.12
N GLY A 319 15.20 27.63 12.25
CA GLY A 319 14.55 28.94 12.35
C GLY A 319 13.09 28.76 11.96
N ASP A 320 12.19 29.63 12.44
CA ASP A 320 10.87 29.72 11.83
C ASP A 320 11.07 29.84 10.30
N VAL A 321 10.25 29.18 9.51
CA VAL A 321 10.28 29.38 8.06
C VAL A 321 9.11 30.28 7.69
N GLU A 322 9.36 31.23 6.81
CA GLU A 322 8.28 32.01 6.21
C GLU A 322 7.90 31.36 4.88
N VAL A 323 6.60 31.16 4.66
CA VAL A 323 6.09 30.55 3.44
C VAL A 323 5.35 31.61 2.64
N GLU A 324 5.89 31.97 1.49
CA GLU A 324 5.28 32.88 0.52
C GLU A 324 4.72 32.08 -0.66
N VAL A 325 3.56 32.49 -1.19
CA VAL A 325 3.01 31.93 -2.43
C VAL A 325 3.52 32.76 -3.61
N LEU A 326 4.31 32.15 -4.50
CA LEU A 326 4.82 32.81 -5.71
C LEU A 326 3.87 32.69 -6.90
N ALA A 327 3.18 31.55 -7.01
CA ALA A 327 2.18 31.32 -8.05
C ALA A 327 1.07 30.42 -7.53
N ALA A 328 -0.14 30.60 -8.07
CA ALA A 328 -1.34 29.86 -7.73
C ALA A 328 -2.08 29.44 -9.00
N GLY A 329 -3.02 28.50 -8.86
CA GLY A 329 -3.81 27.99 -9.99
C GLY A 329 -3.07 26.99 -10.88
N LEU A 330 -1.98 26.41 -10.38
CA LEU A 330 -1.24 25.35 -11.05
C LEU A 330 -1.99 23.99 -10.94
N GLU A 331 -1.44 22.96 -11.57
CA GLU A 331 -2.02 21.62 -11.56
C GLU A 331 -0.95 20.54 -11.35
N VAL A 332 -0.88 20.00 -10.13
CA VAL A 332 -0.01 18.88 -9.76
C VAL A 332 1.46 19.16 -10.14
N VAL A 333 2.09 20.08 -9.40
CA VAL A 333 3.45 20.55 -9.68
C VAL A 333 4.47 19.42 -9.48
N TRP A 334 5.02 18.89 -10.56
CA TRP A 334 5.90 17.71 -10.54
C TRP A 334 7.38 18.07 -10.48
N GLY A 335 7.78 19.15 -11.16
CA GLY A 335 9.17 19.60 -11.22
C GLY A 335 9.28 21.12 -11.26
N ILE A 336 10.39 21.64 -10.74
CA ILE A 336 10.73 23.06 -10.76
C ILE A 336 12.13 23.19 -11.36
N GLY A 337 12.26 24.02 -12.38
CA GLY A 337 13.52 24.35 -13.04
C GLY A 337 13.83 25.80 -12.78
N VAL A 338 15.01 26.09 -12.27
CA VAL A 338 15.48 27.46 -12.06
C VAL A 338 16.40 27.81 -13.21
N LEU A 339 16.04 28.82 -14.00
CA LEU A 339 16.86 29.27 -15.11
C LEU A 339 17.85 30.35 -14.66
N PRO A 340 19.01 30.48 -15.32
CA PRO A 340 20.04 31.47 -14.97
C PRO A 340 19.57 32.92 -15.12
N ASP A 341 18.59 33.17 -15.99
CA ASP A 341 17.97 34.48 -16.19
C ASP A 341 16.92 34.84 -15.11
N GLY A 342 16.67 33.94 -14.16
CA GLY A 342 15.73 34.11 -13.06
C GLY A 342 14.31 33.61 -13.33
N ARG A 343 13.99 33.15 -14.56
CA ARG A 343 12.71 32.48 -14.84
C ARG A 343 12.63 31.16 -14.08
N LEU A 344 11.42 30.81 -13.62
CA LEU A 344 11.13 29.50 -13.04
C LEU A 344 10.26 28.71 -14.01
N LEU A 345 10.74 27.53 -14.42
CA LEU A 345 9.96 26.55 -15.15
C LEU A 345 9.22 25.64 -14.17
N VAL A 346 7.93 25.43 -14.38
CA VAL A 346 7.07 24.62 -13.50
C VAL A 346 6.38 23.54 -14.33
N ALA A 347 6.80 22.29 -14.14
CA ALA A 347 6.21 21.14 -14.83
C ALA A 347 4.91 20.71 -14.13
N GLU A 348 3.80 20.77 -14.86
CA GLU A 348 2.47 20.31 -14.45
C GLU A 348 2.21 18.91 -15.00
N ARG A 349 1.77 17.97 -14.15
CA ARG A 349 1.52 16.57 -14.54
C ARG A 349 0.68 16.41 -15.84
N PRO A 350 -0.32 17.27 -16.13
CA PRO A 350 -1.09 17.18 -17.38
C PRO A 350 -0.33 17.45 -18.68
N GLY A 351 0.96 17.83 -18.66
CA GLY A 351 1.78 17.96 -19.88
C GLY A 351 2.32 19.36 -20.15
N ARG A 352 2.07 20.35 -19.29
CA ARG A 352 2.48 21.73 -19.50
C ARG A 352 3.71 22.07 -18.67
N ILE A 353 4.63 22.82 -19.25
CA ILE A 353 5.68 23.52 -18.48
C ILE A 353 5.31 25.00 -18.48
N ARG A 354 5.00 25.55 -17.30
CA ARG A 354 4.63 26.96 -17.10
C ARG A 354 5.86 27.78 -16.75
N VAL A 355 5.79 29.10 -16.98
CA VAL A 355 6.85 30.04 -16.62
C VAL A 355 6.35 30.97 -15.53
N VAL A 356 7.14 31.13 -14.47
CA VAL A 356 6.99 32.23 -13.50
C VAL A 356 8.15 33.20 -13.71
N GLU A 357 7.84 34.46 -13.99
CA GLU A 357 8.81 35.52 -14.26
C GLU A 357 8.36 36.79 -13.53
N GLY A 358 9.29 37.47 -12.84
CA GLY A 358 8.96 38.71 -12.12
C GLY A 358 7.92 38.54 -10.99
N GLY A 359 7.68 37.30 -10.53
CA GLY A 359 6.63 36.98 -9.55
C GLY A 359 5.25 36.76 -10.16
N GLU A 360 5.13 36.73 -11.49
CA GLU A 360 3.87 36.48 -12.20
C GLU A 360 3.94 35.16 -12.98
N LEU A 361 2.84 34.38 -12.93
CA LEU A 361 2.67 33.19 -13.75
C LEU A 361 2.21 33.62 -15.15
N LEU A 362 2.98 33.28 -16.17
CA LEU A 362 2.63 33.63 -17.55
C LEU A 362 1.42 32.81 -18.04
N ASP A 363 0.60 33.44 -18.89
CA ASP A 363 -0.60 32.84 -19.47
C ASP A 363 -0.24 31.66 -20.37
N ASP A 364 0.69 31.87 -21.32
CA ASP A 364 1.14 30.84 -22.24
C ASP A 364 2.17 29.91 -21.57
N PRO A 365 2.06 28.58 -21.75
CA PRO A 365 3.09 27.66 -21.29
C PRO A 365 4.37 27.81 -22.12
N TRP A 366 5.52 27.51 -21.51
CA TRP A 366 6.81 27.40 -22.20
C TRP A 366 6.75 26.30 -23.29
N VAL A 367 6.17 25.16 -22.94
CA VAL A 367 5.88 24.06 -23.88
C VAL A 367 4.74 23.20 -23.34
N GLU A 368 4.00 22.58 -24.26
CA GLU A 368 3.01 21.55 -23.95
C GLU A 368 3.38 20.25 -24.68
N LEU A 369 3.38 19.15 -23.94
CA LEU A 369 3.62 17.81 -24.45
C LEU A 369 2.32 17.00 -24.37
N ASP A 370 2.00 16.26 -25.42
CA ASP A 370 0.94 15.26 -25.39
C ASP A 370 1.39 14.12 -24.46
N VAL A 371 0.68 13.94 -23.33
CA VAL A 371 0.99 12.94 -22.32
C VAL A 371 -0.27 12.19 -21.89
N GLU A 372 -0.08 11.00 -21.34
CA GLU A 372 -1.15 10.26 -20.68
C GLU A 372 -1.20 10.63 -19.19
N ASP A 373 -2.04 11.60 -18.85
CA ASP A 373 -2.33 12.01 -17.47
C ASP A 373 -3.37 11.10 -16.82
N ARG A 374 -2.90 10.07 -16.11
CA ARG A 374 -3.75 9.17 -15.31
C ARG A 374 -3.02 8.72 -14.06
N GLU A 375 -3.67 8.87 -12.91
CA GLU A 375 -3.14 8.45 -11.61
C GLU A 375 -1.79 9.10 -11.30
N GLU A 376 -0.66 8.38 -11.44
CA GLU A 376 0.70 8.88 -11.21
C GLU A 376 1.46 9.16 -12.51
N ALA A 377 0.91 8.76 -13.66
CA ALA A 377 1.46 9.01 -14.99
C ALA A 377 1.14 10.43 -15.48
N GLY A 378 2.02 10.99 -16.32
CA GLY A 378 1.87 12.31 -16.93
C GLY A 378 3.23 12.89 -17.32
N LEU A 379 3.39 14.21 -17.28
CA LEU A 379 4.69 14.87 -17.26
C LEU A 379 5.29 14.75 -15.84
N LEU A 380 6.49 14.18 -15.76
CA LEU A 380 7.14 13.76 -14.53
C LEU A 380 8.40 14.59 -14.28
N GLY A 381 9.55 13.94 -14.05
CA GLY A 381 10.78 14.61 -13.62
C GLY A 381 11.31 15.55 -14.69
N MET A 382 11.91 16.65 -14.22
CA MET A 382 12.52 17.69 -15.05
C MET A 382 13.88 18.04 -14.45
N VAL A 383 14.89 18.20 -15.31
CA VAL A 383 16.19 18.76 -14.92
C VAL A 383 16.65 19.76 -15.96
N VAL A 384 17.04 20.95 -15.49
CA VAL A 384 17.69 21.98 -16.31
C VAL A 384 19.12 21.55 -16.53
N ASP A 385 19.59 21.56 -17.78
CA ASP A 385 20.96 21.15 -18.11
C ASP A 385 21.98 22.09 -17.44
N ARG A 386 23.07 21.55 -16.92
CA ARG A 386 24.13 22.36 -16.28
C ARG A 386 24.73 23.40 -17.24
N GLY A 387 24.67 23.14 -18.55
CA GLY A 387 25.09 24.07 -19.60
C GLY A 387 23.95 24.90 -20.19
N PHE A 388 22.81 25.08 -19.49
CA PHE A 388 21.63 25.76 -20.04
C PHE A 388 21.93 27.15 -20.64
N GLU A 389 22.81 27.96 -20.02
CA GLU A 389 23.20 29.26 -20.59
C GLU A 389 23.80 29.17 -22.00
N GLU A 390 24.43 28.04 -22.31
CA GLU A 390 25.09 27.80 -23.60
C GLU A 390 24.18 27.05 -24.58
N ASN A 391 23.37 26.11 -24.08
CA ASN A 391 22.67 25.13 -24.92
C ASN A 391 21.13 25.22 -24.86
N GLY A 392 20.54 25.93 -23.90
CA GLY A 392 19.10 26.06 -23.73
C GLY A 392 18.36 24.75 -23.43
N ARG A 393 19.05 23.73 -22.88
CA ARG A 393 18.53 22.36 -22.75
C ARG A 393 17.81 22.08 -21.43
N VAL A 394 16.64 21.46 -21.52
CA VAL A 394 15.92 20.90 -20.36
C VAL A 394 15.52 19.46 -20.66
N TRP A 395 15.78 18.55 -19.73
CA TRP A 395 15.40 17.15 -19.86
C TRP A 395 14.12 16.88 -19.07
N VAL A 396 13.18 16.16 -19.67
CA VAL A 396 11.93 15.75 -19.00
C VAL A 396 11.57 14.30 -19.22
N VAL A 397 10.86 13.71 -18.25
CA VAL A 397 10.25 12.38 -18.37
C VAL A 397 8.76 12.54 -18.54
N SER A 398 8.15 11.79 -19.46
CA SER A 398 6.70 11.79 -19.64
C SER A 398 6.13 10.40 -19.90
N SER A 399 4.89 10.17 -19.51
CA SER A 399 4.18 8.90 -19.69
C SER A 399 3.23 8.95 -20.88
N HIS A 400 3.15 7.84 -21.62
CA HIS A 400 2.37 7.70 -22.85
C HIS A 400 1.69 6.34 -22.94
N LEU A 401 0.61 6.24 -23.71
CA LEU A 401 0.14 4.95 -24.20
C LEU A 401 1.01 4.48 -25.38
N ARG A 402 1.41 3.22 -25.35
CA ARG A 402 2.20 2.62 -26.43
C ARG A 402 1.36 2.52 -27.72
N THR A 403 1.77 3.22 -28.78
CA THR A 403 1.16 3.17 -30.12
C THR A 403 1.85 2.11 -31.00
N GLY A 404 1.16 1.02 -31.37
CA GLY A 404 1.67 -0.08 -32.21
C GLY A 404 0.74 -1.30 -32.13
N PRO A 405 0.78 -2.28 -33.06
CA PRO A 405 -0.30 -3.27 -33.20
C PRO A 405 -0.39 -4.08 -31.92
N LEU A 406 -1.43 -3.79 -31.13
CA LEU A 406 -1.86 -4.60 -29.99
C LEU A 406 -2.46 -5.93 -30.49
N ASP A 407 -1.84 -6.61 -31.46
CA ASP A 407 -2.31 -7.86 -32.09
C ASP A 407 -3.81 -7.90 -32.43
N GLY A 408 -4.47 -6.75 -32.59
CA GLY A 408 -5.92 -6.65 -32.70
C GLY A 408 -6.70 -7.23 -31.49
N VAL A 409 -6.03 -7.61 -30.40
CA VAL A 409 -6.68 -8.19 -29.21
C VAL A 409 -7.04 -7.04 -28.28
N PRO A 410 -8.32 -6.73 -28.09
CA PRO A 410 -8.71 -5.73 -27.10
C PRO A 410 -8.18 -6.16 -25.72
N LEU A 411 -7.50 -5.24 -25.02
CA LEU A 411 -7.05 -5.43 -23.63
C LEU A 411 -8.28 -5.41 -22.71
N VAL A 412 -9.07 -6.49 -22.73
CA VAL A 412 -10.30 -6.61 -21.95
C VAL A 412 -9.97 -7.13 -20.55
N GLY A 413 -9.95 -6.21 -19.58
CA GLY A 413 -9.96 -6.53 -18.16
C GLY A 413 -8.58 -6.74 -17.50
N PRO A 414 -8.47 -6.52 -16.17
CA PRO A 414 -7.19 -6.46 -15.45
C PRO A 414 -6.34 -7.74 -15.52
N ALA A 415 -6.97 -8.91 -15.64
CA ALA A 415 -6.27 -10.20 -15.63
C ALA A 415 -5.46 -10.45 -16.92
N LEU A 416 -5.97 -10.03 -18.07
CA LEU A 416 -5.25 -10.14 -19.35
C LEU A 416 -4.10 -9.14 -19.43
N ARG A 417 -4.27 -7.93 -18.85
CA ARG A 417 -3.17 -6.95 -18.73
C ARG A 417 -2.02 -7.52 -17.90
N ALA A 418 -2.34 -8.06 -16.71
CA ALA A 418 -1.35 -8.65 -15.81
C ALA A 418 -0.68 -9.91 -16.38
N LEU A 419 -1.44 -10.76 -17.09
CA LEU A 419 -0.88 -11.92 -17.78
C LEU A 419 0.07 -11.47 -18.89
N ARG A 420 -0.31 -10.47 -19.70
CA ARG A 420 0.52 -9.93 -20.78
C ARG A 420 1.80 -9.27 -20.25
N MET A 421 1.73 -8.46 -19.19
CA MET A 421 2.93 -7.90 -18.55
C MET A 421 3.88 -9.00 -18.06
N ARG A 422 3.34 -10.10 -17.55
CA ARG A 422 4.15 -11.26 -17.14
C ARG A 422 4.77 -11.99 -18.33
N THR A 423 4.01 -12.27 -19.38
CA THR A 423 4.48 -13.09 -20.52
C THR A 423 5.33 -12.30 -21.51
N ALA A 424 5.01 -11.04 -21.75
CA ALA A 424 5.69 -10.19 -22.73
C ALA A 424 6.75 -9.26 -22.11
N GLY A 425 6.99 -9.33 -20.81
CA GLY A 425 8.02 -8.52 -20.17
C GLY A 425 7.76 -7.03 -20.27
N ASP A 426 8.85 -6.28 -20.42
CA ASP A 426 8.85 -4.83 -20.60
C ASP A 426 8.15 -4.40 -21.92
N ALA A 427 8.02 -5.32 -22.88
CA ALA A 427 7.25 -5.10 -24.11
C ALA A 427 5.72 -5.29 -23.91
N GLY A 428 5.30 -5.87 -22.78
CA GLY A 428 3.88 -6.11 -22.45
C GLY A 428 3.13 -4.92 -21.86
N THR A 429 3.83 -3.80 -21.61
CA THR A 429 3.30 -2.64 -20.88
C THR A 429 2.45 -1.75 -21.80
N PRO A 430 1.20 -1.39 -21.41
CA PRO A 430 0.38 -0.47 -22.19
C PRO A 430 0.83 0.98 -22.01
N PHE A 431 1.35 1.33 -20.83
CA PHE A 431 2.00 2.61 -20.58
C PHE A 431 3.50 2.48 -20.79
N VAL A 432 4.12 3.54 -21.29
CA VAL A 432 5.56 3.71 -21.41
C VAL A 432 5.98 5.09 -20.94
N ASN A 433 7.17 5.20 -20.34
CA ASN A 433 7.82 6.49 -20.15
C ASN A 433 8.70 6.80 -21.37
N ARG A 434 8.83 8.09 -21.63
CA ARG A 434 9.76 8.70 -22.58
C ARG A 434 10.65 9.69 -21.85
N VAL A 435 11.89 9.79 -22.29
CA VAL A 435 12.76 10.92 -21.94
C VAL A 435 12.76 11.86 -23.12
N HIS A 436 12.54 13.15 -22.89
CA HIS A 436 12.60 14.19 -23.90
C HIS A 436 13.74 15.15 -23.60
N LEU A 437 14.39 15.62 -24.66
CA LEU A 437 15.23 16.81 -24.65
C LEU A 437 14.38 17.97 -25.18
N LEU A 438 14.30 19.05 -24.41
CA LEU A 438 13.68 20.31 -24.78
C LEU A 438 14.78 21.33 -25.03
N GLU A 439 14.75 22.03 -26.16
CA GLU A 439 15.76 23.02 -26.53
C GLU A 439 15.07 24.37 -26.80
N GLU A 440 15.44 25.40 -26.04
CA GLU A 440 14.98 26.78 -26.28
C GLU A 440 15.83 27.44 -27.36
N ALA A 441 15.17 27.86 -28.43
CA ALA A 441 15.79 28.65 -29.48
C ALA A 441 15.88 30.13 -29.08
N ALA A 442 16.74 30.89 -29.78
CA ALA A 442 16.96 32.31 -29.50
C ALA A 442 15.71 33.20 -29.69
N ASP A 443 14.69 32.71 -30.41
CA ASP A 443 13.40 33.38 -30.58
C ASP A 443 12.36 33.02 -29.50
N GLY A 444 12.75 32.19 -28.51
CA GLY A 444 11.91 31.72 -27.41
C GLY A 444 11.05 30.50 -27.76
N SER A 445 11.14 29.96 -28.97
CA SER A 445 10.46 28.70 -29.31
C SER A 445 11.17 27.49 -28.68
N VAL A 446 10.40 26.47 -28.31
CA VAL A 446 10.92 25.25 -27.66
C VAL A 446 10.69 24.05 -28.56
N GLU A 447 11.78 23.38 -28.96
CA GLU A 447 11.71 22.11 -29.70
C GLU A 447 11.77 20.92 -28.73
N ALA A 448 10.88 19.94 -28.90
CA ALA A 448 10.84 18.74 -28.07
C ALA A 448 11.26 17.49 -28.86
N THR A 449 12.41 16.92 -28.51
CA THR A 449 12.94 15.68 -29.11
C THR A 449 12.75 14.49 -28.17
N VAL A 450 12.10 13.42 -28.63
CA VAL A 450 12.00 12.15 -27.86
C VAL A 450 13.36 11.46 -27.80
N TRP A 451 14.11 11.61 -26.71
CA TRP A 451 15.45 11.05 -26.56
C TRP A 451 15.45 9.52 -26.40
N VAL A 452 14.63 9.03 -25.48
CA VAL A 452 14.43 7.59 -25.22
C VAL A 452 12.94 7.30 -25.23
N ASP A 453 12.55 6.20 -25.86
CA ASP A 453 11.16 5.74 -25.92
C ASP A 453 11.00 4.31 -25.39
N GLY A 454 9.80 4.00 -24.94
CA GLY A 454 9.35 2.66 -24.63
C GLY A 454 9.80 2.14 -23.28
N LEU A 455 10.20 3.02 -22.34
CA LEU A 455 10.61 2.61 -21.00
C LEU A 455 9.40 2.00 -20.26
N PRO A 456 9.55 0.81 -19.67
CA PRO A 456 8.41 0.11 -19.09
C PRO A 456 7.89 0.82 -17.85
N THR A 457 6.59 1.11 -17.82
CA THR A 457 5.93 1.78 -16.70
C THR A 457 4.47 1.34 -16.56
N ASN A 458 3.70 2.00 -15.69
CA ASN A 458 2.26 1.88 -15.56
C ASN A 458 1.66 3.20 -15.02
N GLN A 459 0.34 3.31 -14.97
CA GLN A 459 -0.35 4.46 -14.36
C GLN A 459 -0.07 4.62 -12.85
N ILE A 460 0.39 3.55 -12.18
CA ILE A 460 0.83 3.56 -10.78
C ILE A 460 2.24 2.98 -10.75
N HIS A 461 3.09 3.54 -9.87
CA HIS A 461 4.51 3.29 -9.81
C HIS A 461 5.20 3.69 -11.12
N ALA A 462 4.94 4.94 -11.55
CA ALA A 462 5.48 5.48 -12.78
C ALA A 462 6.97 5.83 -12.71
N GLY A 463 7.53 5.93 -11.50
CA GLY A 463 8.87 6.47 -11.25
C GLY A 463 8.96 7.95 -11.67
N GLY A 464 10.03 8.30 -12.37
CA GLY A 464 10.22 9.59 -13.00
C GLY A 464 11.25 10.50 -12.32
N GLY A 465 11.85 10.08 -11.20
CA GLY A 465 12.94 10.83 -10.58
C GLY A 465 14.13 10.94 -11.53
N LEU A 466 14.64 12.15 -11.75
CA LEU A 466 15.63 12.43 -12.78
C LEU A 466 16.70 13.37 -12.25
N VAL A 467 17.98 13.06 -12.51
CA VAL A 467 19.10 13.97 -12.21
C VAL A 467 20.17 13.87 -13.30
N GLN A 468 20.85 14.97 -13.58
CA GLN A 468 22.00 14.98 -14.48
C GLN A 468 23.28 14.60 -13.72
N THR A 469 24.06 13.70 -14.31
CA THR A 469 25.38 13.29 -13.83
C THR A 469 26.45 14.32 -14.25
N PRO A 470 27.62 14.37 -13.58
CA PRO A 470 28.69 15.29 -13.97
C PRO A 470 29.20 15.11 -15.40
N GLY A 471 29.08 13.91 -15.95
CA GLY A 471 29.47 13.61 -17.34
C GLY A 471 28.43 14.01 -18.38
N GLY A 472 27.30 14.59 -17.99
CA GLY A 472 26.22 14.99 -18.90
C GLY A 472 25.16 13.92 -19.18
N ASP A 473 25.40 12.65 -18.81
CA ASP A 473 24.36 11.60 -18.79
C ASP A 473 23.30 11.91 -17.73
N LEU A 474 22.16 11.22 -17.78
CA LEU A 474 21.13 11.29 -16.76
C LEU A 474 21.03 9.98 -15.98
N LEU A 475 20.59 10.09 -14.72
CA LEU A 475 20.14 8.97 -13.91
C LEU A 475 18.64 9.08 -13.71
N LEU A 476 17.91 8.01 -14.03
CA LEU A 476 16.45 7.96 -14.03
C LEU A 476 15.94 6.83 -13.13
N GLY A 477 15.01 7.16 -12.22
CA GLY A 477 14.24 6.20 -11.44
C GLY A 477 13.04 5.68 -12.22
N LEU A 478 12.97 4.36 -12.42
CA LEU A 478 11.83 3.66 -13.00
C LEU A 478 11.14 2.83 -11.93
N GLY A 479 9.83 3.06 -11.74
CA GLY A 479 9.04 2.24 -10.84
C GLY A 479 8.82 0.81 -11.37
N ASP A 480 8.32 -0.07 -10.52
CA ASP A 480 8.04 -1.47 -10.88
C ASP A 480 6.84 -1.62 -11.83
N GLY A 481 6.07 -0.53 -12.04
CA GLY A 481 4.88 -0.48 -12.89
C GLY A 481 3.83 -1.52 -12.52
N MET A 482 3.65 -1.82 -11.23
CA MET A 482 2.78 -2.86 -10.67
C MET A 482 3.17 -4.30 -11.06
N ASP A 483 4.44 -4.55 -11.38
CA ASP A 483 5.03 -5.89 -11.49
C ASP A 483 6.26 -6.03 -10.58
N PRO A 484 6.06 -6.12 -9.24
CA PRO A 484 7.13 -5.98 -8.26
C PRO A 484 8.28 -6.97 -8.46
N TRP A 485 7.98 -8.19 -8.90
CA TRP A 485 8.99 -9.25 -9.05
C TRP A 485 10.09 -8.92 -10.06
N ARG A 486 9.85 -7.96 -10.98
CA ARG A 486 10.84 -7.50 -11.95
C ARG A 486 11.89 -6.57 -11.36
N SER A 487 11.61 -5.92 -10.22
CA SER A 487 12.60 -5.11 -9.51
C SER A 487 13.85 -5.94 -9.17
N GLN A 488 13.70 -7.24 -8.91
CA GLN A 488 14.79 -8.19 -8.63
C GLN A 488 15.39 -8.86 -9.87
N GLN A 489 14.89 -8.60 -11.09
CA GLN A 489 15.41 -9.18 -12.33
C GLN A 489 16.36 -8.19 -13.01
N PRO A 490 17.66 -8.51 -13.14
CA PRO A 490 18.63 -7.64 -13.80
C PRO A 490 18.31 -7.37 -15.28
N GLU A 491 17.60 -8.27 -15.94
CA GLU A 491 17.25 -8.18 -17.37
C GLU A 491 16.00 -7.32 -17.65
N SER A 492 15.38 -6.73 -16.63
CA SER A 492 14.23 -5.83 -16.76
C SER A 492 14.60 -4.41 -16.33
N LEU A 493 14.07 -3.42 -17.03
CA LEU A 493 14.21 -2.01 -16.65
C LEU A 493 13.20 -1.57 -15.57
N ARG A 494 12.25 -2.44 -15.17
CA ARG A 494 11.26 -2.12 -14.12
C ARG A 494 11.88 -2.15 -12.74
N GLY A 495 11.54 -1.16 -11.92
CA GLY A 495 11.99 -1.05 -10.54
C GLY A 495 13.51 -0.91 -10.43
N LYS A 496 14.07 0.03 -11.19
CA LYS A 496 15.50 0.25 -11.38
C LYS A 496 15.83 1.73 -11.27
N LEU A 497 17.09 2.03 -10.96
CA LEU A 497 17.73 3.26 -11.42
C LEU A 497 18.51 2.93 -12.69
N VAL A 498 18.36 3.74 -13.74
CA VAL A 498 18.94 3.49 -15.05
C VAL A 498 19.71 4.71 -15.55
N ARG A 499 20.83 4.48 -16.23
CA ARG A 499 21.60 5.52 -16.89
C ARG A 499 21.04 5.80 -18.29
N VAL A 500 20.77 7.06 -18.57
CA VAL A 500 20.36 7.55 -19.88
C VAL A 500 21.55 8.30 -20.49
N PRO A 501 22.13 7.82 -21.60
CA PRO A 501 23.23 8.53 -22.25
C PRO A 501 22.80 9.94 -22.69
N GLY A 502 23.60 10.95 -22.34
CA GLY A 502 23.43 12.33 -22.76
C GLY A 502 24.16 12.63 -24.08
N GLY A 503 24.35 13.93 -24.35
CA GLY A 503 25.07 14.44 -25.53
C GLY A 503 24.16 15.02 -26.60
N ASP A 504 24.64 15.10 -27.83
CA ASP A 504 23.95 15.78 -28.95
C ASP A 504 23.11 14.85 -29.82
N THR A 505 23.27 13.53 -29.66
CA THR A 505 22.48 12.55 -30.41
C THR A 505 21.86 11.50 -29.49
N PRO A 506 20.58 11.15 -29.71
CA PRO A 506 19.90 10.11 -28.95
C PRO A 506 20.63 8.75 -29.01
N PRO A 507 20.46 7.89 -27.99
CA PRO A 507 21.00 6.54 -28.05
C PRO A 507 20.42 5.77 -29.24
N ARG A 508 21.17 4.77 -29.73
CA ARG A 508 20.75 3.94 -30.87
C ARG A 508 19.34 3.38 -30.68
N ASP A 509 18.51 3.52 -31.71
CA ASP A 509 17.10 3.13 -31.73
C ASP A 509 16.23 3.81 -30.65
N ARG A 510 16.75 4.85 -29.98
CA ARG A 510 16.12 5.57 -28.86
C ARG A 510 15.75 4.63 -27.70
N ARG A 511 16.59 3.63 -27.41
CA ARG A 511 16.28 2.57 -26.42
C ARG A 511 17.40 2.34 -25.42
N LEU A 512 16.99 2.08 -24.18
CA LEU A 512 17.82 1.47 -23.15
C LEU A 512 17.70 -0.07 -23.18
N ARG A 513 18.70 -0.73 -22.62
CA ARG A 513 18.87 -2.18 -22.61
C ARG A 513 19.36 -2.62 -21.23
N ALA A 514 18.54 -3.39 -20.53
CA ALA A 514 18.96 -4.12 -19.35
C ALA A 514 19.81 -5.35 -19.74
N PRO A 515 20.80 -5.76 -18.92
CA PRO A 515 21.25 -5.10 -17.70
C PRO A 515 22.23 -3.93 -17.95
N ARG A 516 22.66 -3.69 -19.19
CA ARG A 516 23.74 -2.74 -19.53
C ARG A 516 23.52 -1.33 -18.97
N ASP A 517 22.29 -0.83 -19.09
CA ASP A 517 21.95 0.55 -18.69
C ASP A 517 21.38 0.63 -17.25
N VAL A 518 21.43 -0.48 -16.49
CA VAL A 518 20.92 -0.55 -15.10
C VAL A 518 22.05 -0.22 -14.14
N GLU A 519 21.85 0.82 -13.32
CA GLU A 519 22.80 1.25 -12.28
C GLU A 519 22.50 0.58 -10.94
N ALA A 520 21.21 0.40 -10.63
CA ALA A 520 20.75 -0.20 -9.38
C ALA A 520 19.40 -0.89 -9.58
N LEU A 521 19.12 -1.89 -8.74
CA LEU A 521 17.88 -2.67 -8.78
C LEU A 521 17.19 -2.79 -7.42
N GLY A 522 16.01 -3.39 -7.40
CA GLY A 522 15.26 -3.57 -6.16
C GLY A 522 14.57 -2.30 -5.68
N VAL A 523 14.17 -1.42 -6.60
CA VAL A 523 13.43 -0.17 -6.33
C VAL A 523 11.93 -0.40 -6.61
N ARG A 524 11.05 0.26 -5.85
CA ARG A 524 9.59 0.18 -6.00
C ARG A 524 9.02 1.27 -6.90
N ASN A 525 9.25 2.53 -6.58
CA ASN A 525 8.73 3.72 -7.26
C ASN A 525 9.53 4.98 -6.88
N SER A 526 10.77 5.09 -7.37
CA SER A 526 11.62 6.24 -7.06
C SER A 526 11.22 7.50 -7.83
N GLN A 527 11.07 8.61 -7.12
CA GLN A 527 10.56 9.88 -7.65
C GLN A 527 11.52 11.07 -7.48
N GLY A 528 12.69 10.86 -6.88
CA GLY A 528 13.70 11.91 -6.71
C GLY A 528 15.08 11.33 -6.46
N ILE A 529 16.11 11.96 -7.03
CA ILE A 529 17.52 11.58 -6.94
C ILE A 529 18.33 12.86 -6.89
N GLN A 530 19.32 12.97 -6.00
CA GLN A 530 20.13 14.17 -5.90
C GLN A 530 21.55 13.88 -5.39
N TRP A 531 22.52 14.66 -5.86
CA TRP A 531 23.91 14.63 -5.40
C TRP A 531 24.04 15.31 -4.04
N ILE A 532 24.84 14.74 -3.15
CA ILE A 532 25.03 15.25 -1.78
C ILE A 532 26.44 15.74 -1.50
N ASP A 533 27.38 15.50 -2.39
CA ASP A 533 28.78 15.91 -2.27
C ASP A 533 29.15 16.96 -3.35
N PRO A 534 30.15 17.82 -3.08
CA PRO A 534 30.54 18.89 -4.01
C PRO A 534 30.98 18.37 -5.38
N ASP A 535 31.60 17.20 -5.39
CA ASP A 535 32.13 16.57 -6.60
C ASP A 535 31.06 15.78 -7.38
N SER A 536 29.82 15.72 -6.88
CA SER A 536 28.71 14.95 -7.47
C SER A 536 29.09 13.48 -7.71
N THR A 537 29.77 12.86 -6.76
CA THR A 537 30.15 11.45 -6.79
C THR A 537 29.24 10.58 -5.92
N VAL A 538 28.50 11.18 -5.00
CA VAL A 538 27.60 10.52 -4.06
C VAL A 538 26.19 11.05 -4.27
N ALA A 539 25.28 10.15 -4.61
CA ALA A 539 23.87 10.46 -4.76
C ALA A 539 23.04 9.79 -3.67
N VAL A 540 21.93 10.42 -3.34
CA VAL A 540 20.83 9.82 -2.58
C VAL A 540 19.56 9.85 -3.42
N PHE A 541 18.64 8.93 -3.14
CA PHE A 541 17.36 8.89 -3.81
C PHE A 541 16.24 8.51 -2.86
N ILE A 542 15.03 8.93 -3.19
CA ILE A 542 13.83 8.57 -2.44
C ILE A 542 13.06 7.46 -3.15
N ASP A 543 12.44 6.58 -2.37
CA ASP A 543 11.58 5.52 -2.87
C ASP A 543 10.28 5.43 -2.06
N HIS A 544 9.15 5.23 -2.75
CA HIS A 544 7.88 4.97 -2.06
C HIS A 544 7.84 3.52 -1.63
N GLY A 545 7.65 3.27 -0.33
CA GLY A 545 7.51 1.93 0.22
C GLY A 545 6.07 1.40 0.20
N PRO A 546 5.88 0.11 0.54
CA PRO A 546 4.55 -0.49 0.67
C PRO A 546 3.82 -0.01 1.94
N VAL A 547 2.94 0.98 1.80
CA VAL A 547 2.04 1.47 2.87
C VAL A 547 2.81 2.02 4.09
N GLY A 548 3.85 2.81 3.80
CA GLY A 548 4.93 3.18 4.72
C GLY A 548 6.23 2.57 4.22
N LYS A 549 7.25 2.53 5.09
CA LYS A 549 8.60 2.10 4.71
C LYS A 549 9.11 2.90 3.51
N ASP A 550 8.74 4.17 3.44
CA ASP A 550 9.32 5.06 2.43
C ASP A 550 10.77 5.29 2.79
N GLU A 551 11.62 5.47 1.79
CA GLU A 551 13.06 5.41 2.01
C GLU A 551 13.76 6.64 1.47
N LEU A 552 14.77 7.11 2.21
CA LEU A 552 15.92 7.82 1.65
C LEU A 552 17.08 6.83 1.58
N ASN A 553 17.63 6.63 0.39
CA ASN A 553 18.65 5.63 0.11
C ASN A 553 19.95 6.31 -0.32
N LEU A 554 21.10 5.75 0.08
CA LEU A 554 22.40 6.08 -0.50
C LEU A 554 22.57 5.28 -1.79
N LEU A 555 22.89 5.93 -2.91
CA LEU A 555 23.14 5.26 -4.17
C LEU A 555 24.49 4.53 -4.15
N VAL A 556 24.43 3.20 -4.19
CA VAL A 556 25.56 2.31 -4.44
C VAL A 556 25.44 1.71 -5.85
N GLU A 557 26.51 1.81 -6.64
CA GLU A 557 26.61 1.20 -7.97
C GLU A 557 26.39 -0.31 -7.89
N GLY A 558 25.52 -0.85 -8.75
CA GLY A 558 25.09 -2.25 -8.72
C GLY A 558 24.26 -2.64 -7.50
N GLY A 559 23.89 -1.66 -6.66
CA GLY A 559 23.14 -1.88 -5.42
C GLY A 559 21.77 -2.53 -5.65
N ASN A 560 21.37 -3.37 -4.69
CA ASN A 560 20.04 -3.98 -4.65
C ASN A 560 19.30 -3.48 -3.41
N TYR A 561 18.21 -2.75 -3.57
CA TYR A 561 17.46 -2.13 -2.46
C TYR A 561 16.30 -3.00 -1.96
N GLY A 562 16.33 -4.30 -2.26
CA GLY A 562 15.50 -5.30 -1.61
C GLY A 562 14.09 -5.47 -2.17
N TRP A 563 13.45 -4.46 -2.77
CA TRP A 563 12.07 -4.58 -3.24
C TRP A 563 11.93 -5.63 -4.36
N PRO A 564 10.93 -6.54 -4.32
CA PRO A 564 9.85 -6.67 -3.33
C PRO A 564 10.11 -7.74 -2.27
N ALA A 565 11.33 -8.28 -2.22
CA ALA A 565 11.69 -9.29 -1.24
C ALA A 565 11.68 -8.69 0.17
N GLU A 566 12.23 -7.48 0.31
CA GLU A 566 12.21 -6.68 1.52
C GLU A 566 11.91 -5.21 1.17
N ALA A 567 11.57 -4.41 2.18
CA ALA A 567 11.43 -2.96 2.11
C ALA A 567 11.67 -2.39 3.51
N GLY A 568 12.19 -1.17 3.57
CA GLY A 568 12.63 -0.52 4.78
C GLY A 568 13.89 -1.14 5.38
N VAL A 569 14.17 -0.82 6.64
CA VAL A 569 15.28 -1.37 7.40
C VAL A 569 15.08 -2.87 7.62
N HIS A 570 16.04 -3.66 7.17
CA HIS A 570 16.05 -5.12 7.34
C HIS A 570 17.47 -5.64 7.57
N PRO A 571 17.65 -6.82 8.20
CA PRO A 571 18.98 -7.35 8.53
C PRO A 571 19.66 -8.15 7.39
N GLU A 572 19.04 -8.28 6.21
CA GLU A 572 19.58 -9.08 5.11
C GLU A 572 20.77 -8.39 4.41
N PRO A 573 22.01 -8.91 4.52
CA PRO A 573 23.21 -8.19 4.07
C PRO A 573 23.35 -8.02 2.55
N ARG A 574 22.59 -8.79 1.76
CA ARG A 574 22.66 -8.69 0.29
C ARG A 574 21.91 -7.48 -0.28
N PHE A 575 21.15 -6.77 0.54
CA PHE A 575 20.41 -5.59 0.13
C PHE A 575 20.95 -4.35 0.85
N GLN A 576 20.93 -3.22 0.16
CA GLN A 576 21.36 -1.94 0.68
C GLN A 576 20.33 -1.42 1.68
N PRO A 577 20.73 -1.05 2.91
CA PRO A 577 19.82 -0.45 3.86
C PRO A 577 19.52 1.01 3.48
N PRO A 578 18.32 1.53 3.79
CA PRO A 578 18.05 2.95 3.64
C PRO A 578 18.81 3.77 4.69
N LEU A 579 19.17 5.01 4.33
CA LEU A 579 19.64 6.03 5.28
C LEU A 579 18.52 6.42 6.25
N VAL A 580 17.29 6.49 5.75
CA VAL A 580 16.08 6.82 6.52
C VAL A 580 14.93 5.95 6.06
N GLU A 581 14.16 5.40 7.01
CA GLU A 581 12.85 4.80 6.73
C GLU A 581 11.74 5.63 7.39
N TRP A 582 10.72 6.02 6.63
CA TRP A 582 9.52 6.67 7.14
C TRP A 582 8.35 5.69 7.24
N THR A 583 7.98 5.38 8.49
CA THR A 583 6.78 4.63 8.86
C THR A 583 6.10 5.35 10.05
N PRO A 584 4.85 5.86 9.92
CA PRO A 584 3.92 5.75 8.78
C PRO A 584 4.38 6.51 7.53
N ALA A 585 3.68 6.29 6.41
CA ALA A 585 4.08 6.78 5.10
C ALA A 585 4.24 8.31 5.03
N LEU A 586 5.42 8.75 4.58
CA LEU A 586 5.65 10.10 4.10
C LEU A 586 5.07 10.28 2.68
N ALA A 587 5.12 9.21 1.87
CA ALA A 587 4.92 9.19 0.42
C ALA A 587 5.77 10.29 -0.26
N PRO A 588 7.10 10.10 -0.36
CA PRO A 588 8.03 11.15 -0.74
C PRO A 588 7.85 11.53 -2.21
N GLY A 589 7.53 12.79 -2.50
CA GLY A 589 7.42 13.32 -3.85
C GLY A 589 8.79 13.62 -4.44
N GLY A 590 9.30 14.82 -4.18
CA GLY A 590 10.55 15.36 -4.69
C GLY A 590 11.65 15.42 -3.64
N LEU A 591 12.88 15.52 -4.11
CA LEU A 591 14.11 15.53 -3.32
C LEU A 591 15.01 16.67 -3.81
N ALA A 592 15.41 17.55 -2.91
CA ALA A 592 16.51 18.49 -3.09
C ALA A 592 17.62 18.13 -2.10
N ALA A 593 18.87 18.40 -2.43
CA ALA A 593 19.98 18.17 -1.52
C ALA A 593 21.20 18.98 -1.95
N ARG A 594 22.06 19.27 -0.97
CA ARG A 594 23.35 19.92 -1.19
C ARG A 594 24.40 19.48 -0.18
N PRO A 595 25.69 19.71 -0.48
CA PRO A 595 26.76 19.64 0.49
C PRO A 595 26.56 20.63 1.65
N GLY A 596 27.13 20.28 2.79
CA GLY A 596 27.10 21.08 3.99
C GLY A 596 25.75 21.11 4.71
N THR A 597 25.73 21.90 5.78
CA THR A 597 24.51 22.29 6.50
C THR A 597 24.21 23.77 6.26
N ARG A 598 23.13 24.31 6.83
CA ARG A 598 22.90 25.77 6.83
C ARG A 598 23.98 26.53 7.59
N ALA A 599 24.42 26.00 8.73
CA ALA A 599 25.47 26.61 9.53
C ALA A 599 26.87 26.45 8.91
N HIS A 600 27.09 25.37 8.17
CA HIS A 600 28.38 25.03 7.56
C HIS A 600 28.18 24.54 6.11
N PRO A 601 27.90 25.43 5.15
CA PRO A 601 27.58 25.07 3.77
C PRO A 601 28.76 24.45 3.00
N GLU A 602 29.99 24.78 3.41
CA GLU A 602 31.24 24.33 2.77
C GLU A 602 31.77 22.99 3.34
N HIS A 603 31.06 22.35 4.29
CA HIS A 603 31.63 21.22 5.03
C HIS A 603 31.54 19.91 4.21
N PRO A 604 32.67 19.36 3.72
CA PRO A 604 32.69 18.30 2.70
C PRO A 604 32.16 16.95 3.20
N ASP A 605 32.20 16.72 4.52
CA ASP A 605 31.74 15.47 5.14
C ASP A 605 30.31 15.55 5.68
N SER A 606 29.54 16.57 5.26
CA SER A 606 28.15 16.73 5.65
C SER A 606 27.30 17.13 4.45
N ALA A 607 26.01 16.85 4.51
CA ALA A 607 25.06 17.25 3.49
C ALA A 607 23.67 17.46 4.10
N THR A 608 22.82 18.18 3.38
CA THR A 608 21.42 18.37 3.76
C THR A 608 20.54 17.91 2.62
N ALA A 609 19.52 17.12 2.92
CA ALA A 609 18.49 16.69 1.98
C ALA A 609 17.13 17.20 2.44
N TRP A 610 16.31 17.69 1.52
CA TRP A 610 14.93 18.10 1.75
C TRP A 610 13.98 17.24 0.95
N VAL A 611 12.95 16.74 1.63
CA VAL A 611 12.04 15.74 1.08
C VAL A 611 10.61 16.26 1.17
N ALA A 612 9.96 16.39 0.02
CA ALA A 612 8.56 16.78 -0.06
C ALA A 612 7.66 15.57 0.25
N GLY A 613 6.79 15.68 1.25
CA GLY A 613 5.88 14.61 1.67
C GLY A 613 4.47 14.82 1.13
N LEU A 614 4.02 13.92 0.26
CA LEU A 614 2.66 13.93 -0.28
C LEU A 614 1.65 13.42 0.77
N GLY A 615 1.90 12.22 1.30
CA GLY A 615 1.02 11.54 2.25
C GLY A 615 1.18 12.08 3.66
N GLY A 616 2.44 12.35 4.04
CA GLY A 616 2.80 12.95 5.32
C GLY A 616 2.46 14.44 5.43
N ARG A 617 2.17 15.12 4.30
CA ARG A 617 1.83 16.55 4.23
C ARG A 617 2.81 17.45 4.97
N ALA A 618 4.10 17.15 4.75
CA ALA A 618 5.20 17.78 5.42
C ALA A 618 6.40 17.94 4.47
N LEU A 619 7.16 19.00 4.65
CA LEU A 619 8.48 19.20 4.07
C LEU A 619 9.52 18.89 5.15
N LEU A 620 10.35 17.87 4.91
CA LEU A 620 11.35 17.42 5.87
C LEU A 620 12.74 17.91 5.51
N GLU A 621 13.57 18.16 6.51
CA GLU A 621 15.02 18.29 6.39
C GLU A 621 15.69 17.06 7.01
N VAL A 622 16.63 16.44 6.31
CA VAL A 622 17.48 15.36 6.81
C VAL A 622 18.93 15.83 6.70
N ARG A 623 19.66 15.83 7.81
CA ARG A 623 21.10 16.13 7.80
C ARG A 623 21.89 14.83 7.76
N LEU A 624 22.81 14.76 6.82
CA LEU A 624 23.69 13.63 6.58
C LEU A 624 25.10 13.99 7.02
N GLY A 625 25.84 13.00 7.52
CA GLY A 625 27.24 13.14 7.86
C GLY A 625 28.01 11.86 7.57
N ARG A 626 29.33 11.97 7.43
CA ARG A 626 30.20 10.79 7.38
C ARG A 626 30.49 10.27 8.78
N GLU A 627 30.30 8.97 8.97
CA GLU A 627 30.67 8.27 10.20
C GLU A 627 32.18 7.96 10.24
N ALA A 628 32.66 7.53 11.41
CA ALA A 628 34.01 7.00 11.57
C ALA A 628 34.19 5.74 10.71
N GLY A 629 34.77 5.91 9.53
CA GLY A 629 34.86 4.87 8.49
C GLY A 629 34.54 5.38 7.08
N GLY A 630 34.00 6.60 6.96
CA GLY A 630 33.79 7.30 5.69
C GLY A 630 32.45 7.02 5.00
N SER A 631 31.60 6.17 5.58
CA SER A 631 30.22 5.94 5.11
C SER A 631 29.30 7.09 5.48
N TRP A 632 28.37 7.41 4.58
CA TRP A 632 27.32 8.39 4.85
C TRP A 632 26.21 7.78 5.72
N ALA A 633 25.74 8.54 6.70
CA ALA A 633 24.61 8.20 7.54
C ALA A 633 23.70 9.42 7.76
N ALA A 634 22.43 9.15 8.05
CA ALA A 634 21.52 10.19 8.52
C ALA A 634 21.81 10.50 9.99
N ALA A 635 22.13 11.75 10.29
CA ALA A 635 22.45 12.20 11.64
C ALA A 635 21.20 12.63 12.41
N CYS A 636 20.30 13.35 11.74
CA CYS A 636 19.07 13.87 12.32
C CYS A 636 18.05 14.25 11.25
N GLN A 637 16.80 14.46 11.70
CA GLN A 637 15.71 14.95 10.86
C GLN A 637 14.95 16.08 11.55
N ASP A 638 14.37 16.99 10.77
CA ASP A 638 13.41 17.97 11.24
C ASP A 638 12.24 18.18 10.26
N THR A 639 11.14 18.75 10.73
CA THR A 639 9.98 19.13 9.91
C THR A 639 10.00 20.65 9.71
N LEU A 640 10.21 21.10 8.47
CA LEU A 640 10.28 22.53 8.14
C LEU A 640 8.90 23.14 8.01
N VAL A 641 8.01 22.45 7.29
CA VAL A 641 6.64 22.86 7.05
C VAL A 641 5.76 21.64 7.23
N ALA A 642 4.64 21.77 7.94
CA ALA A 642 3.60 20.77 8.01
C ALA A 642 2.24 21.43 7.90
N GLY A 643 1.28 20.78 7.26
CA GLY A 643 -0.03 21.39 7.04
C GLY A 643 -1.02 20.51 6.30
N GLN A 644 -1.97 21.16 5.62
CA GLN A 644 -2.98 20.47 4.83
C GLN A 644 -2.48 20.12 3.43
N ASP A 645 -1.43 20.78 2.96
CA ASP A 645 -0.91 20.64 1.61
C ASP A 645 -0.12 19.34 1.42
N ARG A 646 -0.27 18.76 0.23
CA ARG A 646 0.58 17.69 -0.28
C ARG A 646 1.75 18.34 -1.01
N PHE A 647 2.97 18.19 -0.50
CA PHE A 647 4.16 18.73 -1.16
C PHE A 647 4.71 17.72 -2.16
N ARG A 648 5.02 18.15 -3.39
CA ARG A 648 5.46 17.29 -4.48
C ARG A 648 6.83 17.64 -5.03
N ALA A 649 7.08 18.89 -5.39
CA ALA A 649 8.37 19.32 -5.94
C ALA A 649 9.14 20.12 -4.89
N VAL A 650 10.46 20.00 -4.87
CA VAL A 650 11.33 20.81 -4.04
C VAL A 650 12.67 21.02 -4.75
N VAL A 651 13.15 22.27 -4.80
CA VAL A 651 14.49 22.66 -5.27
C VAL A 651 15.02 23.80 -4.40
N GLU A 652 16.33 24.03 -4.41
CA GLU A 652 16.91 25.21 -3.77
C GLU A 652 16.53 26.48 -4.52
N ALA A 653 16.25 27.55 -3.77
CA ALA A 653 15.97 28.86 -4.33
C ALA A 653 17.28 29.66 -4.52
N PRO A 654 17.48 30.39 -5.63
CA PRO A 654 18.67 31.23 -5.87
C PRO A 654 18.97 32.28 -4.79
N GLY A 655 17.93 32.74 -4.09
CA GLY A 655 18.04 33.71 -2.99
C GLY A 655 18.17 33.09 -1.60
N GLY A 656 18.39 31.78 -1.51
CA GLY A 656 18.29 31.01 -0.28
C GLY A 656 16.85 30.60 0.05
N GLY A 657 16.70 29.52 0.79
CA GLY A 657 15.40 28.89 1.01
C GLY A 657 15.14 27.76 0.02
N LEU A 658 13.87 27.39 -0.11
CA LEU A 658 13.41 26.33 -1.00
C LEU A 658 12.23 26.81 -1.85
N LEU A 659 12.21 26.42 -3.12
CA LEU A 659 11.01 26.47 -3.95
C LEU A 659 10.28 25.14 -3.82
N VAL A 660 8.98 25.18 -3.52
CA VAL A 660 8.18 23.98 -3.21
C VAL A 660 6.86 24.00 -3.98
N GLY A 661 6.56 22.92 -4.72
CA GLY A 661 5.32 22.75 -5.45
C GLY A 661 4.30 21.89 -4.70
N THR A 662 3.02 22.28 -4.71
CA THR A 662 1.92 21.48 -4.13
C THR A 662 1.25 20.54 -5.13
N SER A 663 0.51 19.56 -4.61
CA SER A 663 -0.14 18.49 -5.37
C SER A 663 -1.47 18.06 -4.75
N ASN A 664 -2.31 19.02 -4.41
CA ASN A 664 -3.65 18.82 -3.85
C ASN A 664 -4.68 18.45 -4.94
N ARG A 665 -4.41 18.77 -6.21
CA ARG A 665 -5.28 18.45 -7.35
C ARG A 665 -5.03 17.07 -7.98
N ASP A 666 -4.17 16.25 -7.39
CA ASP A 666 -3.77 14.95 -7.95
C ASP A 666 -4.81 13.82 -7.80
N GLY A 667 -5.99 14.12 -7.24
CA GLY A 667 -7.05 13.16 -6.92
C GLY A 667 -6.93 12.50 -5.55
N ARG A 668 -5.86 12.78 -4.78
CA ARG A 668 -5.61 12.26 -3.42
C ARG A 668 -5.56 13.37 -2.36
N GLY A 669 -5.56 14.63 -2.78
CA GLY A 669 -5.66 15.82 -1.90
C GLY A 669 -7.08 16.37 -1.75
N ILE A 670 -7.20 17.41 -0.93
CA ILE A 670 -8.39 18.27 -0.85
C ILE A 670 -7.95 19.62 -1.38
N ALA A 671 -8.27 19.92 -2.64
CA ALA A 671 -7.87 21.16 -3.28
C ALA A 671 -8.67 22.35 -2.70
N GLY A 672 -7.95 23.39 -2.28
CA GLY A 672 -8.49 24.69 -1.91
C GLY A 672 -8.57 25.66 -3.09
N GLU A 673 -9.03 26.87 -2.80
CA GLU A 673 -8.98 27.98 -3.75
C GLU A 673 -7.51 28.33 -4.06
N GLY A 674 -7.18 28.48 -5.35
CA GLY A 674 -5.82 28.78 -5.80
C GLY A 674 -4.84 27.61 -5.79
N ASP A 675 -5.24 26.40 -5.39
CA ASP A 675 -4.39 25.22 -5.57
C ASP A 675 -4.31 24.81 -7.04
N ASP A 676 -3.21 24.20 -7.50
CA ASP A 676 -1.93 24.01 -6.80
C ASP A 676 -1.06 25.28 -6.82
N ARG A 677 -0.06 25.33 -5.95
CA ARG A 677 0.77 26.51 -5.69
C ARG A 677 2.25 26.23 -5.83
N LEU A 678 2.99 27.25 -6.23
CA LEU A 678 4.44 27.34 -6.10
C LEU A 678 4.73 28.21 -4.87
N LEU A 679 5.47 27.66 -3.92
CA LEU A 679 5.78 28.29 -2.64
C LEU A 679 7.28 28.62 -2.57
N HIS A 680 7.61 29.70 -1.88
CA HIS A 680 8.97 30.02 -1.44
C HIS A 680 9.04 29.87 0.08
N VAL A 681 9.79 28.89 0.55
CA VAL A 681 10.06 28.64 1.97
C VAL A 681 11.37 29.32 2.33
N ARG A 682 11.30 30.47 2.99
CA ARG A 682 12.43 31.32 3.39
C ARG A 682 12.87 31.04 4.82
N TRP A 683 14.16 31.20 5.08
CA TRP A 683 14.73 31.08 6.42
C TRP A 683 14.53 32.41 7.18
N THR A 684 13.91 32.43 8.36
CA THR A 684 13.62 33.69 9.10
C THR A 684 14.75 34.21 9.98
N ASN A 685 15.88 33.51 10.10
CA ASN A 685 17.06 33.98 10.82
C ASN A 685 18.33 33.33 10.27
N HIS A 686 19.12 34.11 9.52
CA HIS A 686 20.59 34.23 9.60
C HIS A 686 21.04 35.27 8.56
N ASP A 687 21.27 36.49 9.03
CA ASP A 687 22.14 37.47 8.39
C ASP A 687 23.27 37.74 9.40
N PRO A 688 24.57 37.69 9.05
CA PRO A 688 25.21 37.24 7.81
C PRO A 688 26.02 35.94 7.95
#